data_AF-A0A3D3RJ85-F1
#
_entry.id   AF-A0A3D3RJ85-F1
#
_cell.length_a   1.000
_cell.length_b   1.000
_cell.length_c   1.000
_cell.angle_alpha   90.00
_cell.angle_beta   90.00
_cell.angle_gamma   90.00
#
_symmetry.space_group_name_H-M   'P 1'
#
loop_
_entity.id
_entity.type
_entity.pdbx_description
1 polymer ?
#
loop_
_entity_poly.entity_id
_entity_poly.type
_entity_poly.pdbx_seq_one_letter_code
_entity_poly.pdbx_strand_id
1 'polypeptide(L)'
;MKIKKWLTGLLVFCLIMTAVPIQGATSLPIRYSGKNYNYTDKQLKVKCNNKNVDISDTPGILDGDIGLLPYEEVFQDALNVSTTYSEAEKSLTLSKNGNKVILYVDGTYALVNGKKVQVPAKAKFVLYRNVNETKLLVPSRFVSKYLGFDYVYTSSTATISIVDNTSSSNSNKQSLAIVYAGKKQNYTDTQYTVYAEGKKVSTVMPAIKKNDTILVPAYTTFAKGGQGIQYSYKNSKMTLTKGDQSIIMKKGSKTALINGEEITLTEPLRAVKKVANGKYYMMAPVEVIAEAFGLVLTVDEELGTVKLTVPVEEVPDVEEPDVPEEDQEEMKGMWVSYLELGSGKKTEAQWKKKIDSIIEDCVNYGMNTIIFQVRPFGDAIYESDLFPWSQYVSGTQGVDPGYDPFEYVVEASHKKGLKVEAWINPYRVSSSSTDITKLSKDNPARKFRSTKGKERYVLAYNNGLYYNPAVKEVQNLIVNGVKEILDKYDVDGIHLDDYFYPSLGSNYANSFDATEYKASGSKLSIANWRRENVNTLVKKLYSTVKAADPNIRFGISPAGNINNLKDNTMYYVDIDTWLSEKGYVDYICPQIYWSFDHKTAAYDKMVDQWIQLNKSDIVDLYIGIAVYKAGYSNVDSGEWGKKSTILRDQILYGRETGKVDGYMFFRYDSFHNSVAQKEVNNLLKVLKQ
;
A
#
# COMPACT_ATOMS: atom_id res chain seq x y z
N MET A 1 -7.13 -87.58 -1.51
CA MET A 1 -6.45 -86.83 -0.42
C MET A 1 -6.53 -85.35 -0.76
N LYS A 2 -6.85 -84.50 0.21
CA LYS A 2 -7.36 -83.12 0.08
C LYS A 2 -6.25 -82.04 -0.10
N ILE A 3 -6.60 -80.94 -0.78
CA ILE A 3 -6.08 -79.53 -0.68
C ILE A 3 -4.74 -79.27 -1.45
N LYS A 4 -4.49 -78.22 -2.26
CA LYS A 4 -4.73 -76.75 -2.16
C LYS A 4 -4.65 -76.05 -3.55
N LYS A 5 -5.26 -74.86 -3.62
CA LYS A 5 -5.43 -73.90 -4.75
C LYS A 5 -4.14 -73.25 -5.30
N TRP A 6 -4.19 -72.73 -6.54
CA TRP A 6 -3.96 -71.33 -7.02
C TRP A 6 -3.67 -71.36 -8.54
N LEU A 7 -4.54 -70.86 -9.45
CA LEU A 7 -4.79 -69.49 -9.94
C LEU A 7 -3.61 -68.83 -10.72
N THR A 8 -3.69 -68.91 -12.05
CA THR A 8 -3.14 -67.92 -13.01
C THR A 8 -3.93 -68.00 -14.33
N GLY A 9 -4.86 -67.07 -14.53
CA GLY A 9 -5.54 -66.84 -15.81
C GLY A 9 -5.15 -65.46 -16.34
N LEU A 10 -4.44 -65.45 -17.47
CA LEU A 10 -4.12 -64.25 -18.25
C LEU A 10 -5.42 -63.57 -18.71
N LEU A 11 -5.56 -62.28 -18.43
CA LEU A 11 -6.50 -61.39 -19.10
C LEU A 11 -5.68 -60.28 -19.77
N VAL A 12 -5.58 -60.40 -21.09
CA VAL A 12 -5.02 -59.40 -22.00
C VAL A 12 -5.98 -58.21 -22.00
N PHE A 13 -5.57 -57.10 -21.40
CA PHE A 13 -6.23 -55.81 -21.57
C PHE A 13 -5.43 -55.00 -22.60
N CYS A 14 -5.98 -54.88 -23.81
CA CYS A 14 -5.51 -53.94 -24.82
C CYS A 14 -5.68 -52.51 -24.28
N LEU A 15 -4.58 -51.89 -23.86
CA LEU A 15 -4.51 -50.45 -23.73
C LEU A 15 -4.03 -49.89 -25.06
N ILE A 16 -4.98 -49.37 -25.85
CA ILE A 16 -4.68 -48.46 -26.94
C ILE A 16 -4.10 -47.21 -26.27
N MET A 17 -2.78 -47.12 -26.19
CA MET A 17 -2.11 -45.84 -26.00
C MET A 17 -2.32 -45.06 -27.29
N THR A 18 -3.33 -44.21 -27.33
CA THR A 18 -3.27 -43.05 -28.22
C THR A 18 -2.08 -42.24 -27.76
N ALA A 19 -0.98 -42.29 -28.51
CA ALA A 19 0.09 -41.33 -28.38
C ALA A 19 -0.53 -39.95 -28.63
N VAL A 20 -0.81 -39.23 -27.54
CA VAL A 20 -1.06 -37.80 -27.63
C VAL A 20 0.27 -37.24 -28.13
N PRO A 21 0.33 -36.58 -29.29
CA PRO A 21 1.54 -35.89 -29.68
C PRO A 21 1.83 -34.90 -28.55
N ILE A 22 2.95 -35.09 -27.84
CA ILE A 22 3.52 -34.03 -27.02
C ILE A 22 3.93 -32.98 -28.04
N GLN A 23 3.03 -32.04 -28.30
CA GLN A 23 3.31 -30.85 -29.07
C GLN A 23 4.30 -30.07 -28.20
N GLY A 24 5.60 -30.31 -28.41
CA GLY A 24 6.65 -29.53 -27.79
C GLY A 24 6.36 -28.06 -28.06
N ALA A 25 6.35 -27.23 -27.01
CA ALA A 25 6.21 -25.79 -27.18
C ALA A 25 7.23 -25.34 -28.24
N THR A 26 6.75 -24.85 -29.37
CA THR A 26 7.61 -24.30 -30.43
C THR A 26 8.39 -23.16 -29.84
N SER A 27 9.69 -23.35 -29.63
CA SER A 27 10.56 -22.31 -29.11
C SER A 27 10.59 -21.14 -30.09
N LEU A 28 10.46 -19.93 -29.57
CA LEU A 28 10.48 -18.69 -30.33
C LEU A 28 11.88 -18.07 -30.23
N PRO A 29 12.70 -18.11 -31.29
CA PRO A 29 14.03 -17.53 -31.24
C PRO A 29 13.93 -16.00 -31.33
N ILE A 30 14.29 -15.34 -30.25
CA ILE A 30 14.26 -13.88 -30.12
C ILE A 30 15.64 -13.35 -29.69
N ARG A 31 15.89 -12.06 -29.89
CA ARG A 31 17.08 -11.37 -29.40
C ARG A 31 16.68 -10.03 -28.81
N TYR A 32 17.14 -9.74 -27.60
CA TYR A 32 17.00 -8.45 -26.94
C TYR A 32 18.18 -8.25 -25.98
N SER A 33 18.48 -7.00 -25.61
CA SER A 33 19.63 -6.68 -24.74
C SER A 33 20.95 -7.33 -25.16
N GLY A 34 21.17 -7.46 -26.48
CA GLY A 34 22.39 -8.05 -27.07
C GLY A 34 22.51 -9.57 -27.01
N LYS A 35 21.54 -10.30 -26.43
CA LYS A 35 21.59 -11.76 -26.25
C LYS A 35 20.52 -12.47 -27.06
N ASN A 36 20.85 -13.66 -27.57
CA ASN A 36 19.91 -14.54 -28.26
C ASN A 36 19.22 -15.45 -27.24
N TYR A 37 17.91 -15.61 -27.37
CA TYR A 37 17.07 -16.44 -26.53
C TYR A 37 16.23 -17.38 -27.39
N ASN A 38 16.00 -18.60 -26.91
CA ASN A 38 14.96 -19.49 -27.42
C ASN A 38 13.82 -19.44 -26.41
N TYR A 39 12.87 -18.53 -26.61
CA TYR A 39 11.76 -18.30 -25.69
C TYR A 39 10.81 -19.49 -25.69
N THR A 40 10.65 -20.15 -24.55
CA THR A 40 9.88 -21.40 -24.41
C THR A 40 8.54 -21.22 -23.71
N ASP A 41 8.28 -20.04 -23.14
CA ASP A 41 7.04 -19.73 -22.46
C ASP A 41 5.88 -19.48 -23.45
N LYS A 42 4.68 -19.29 -22.90
CA LYS A 42 3.48 -19.08 -23.71
C LYS A 42 3.59 -17.77 -24.50
N GLN A 43 3.54 -17.88 -25.81
CA GLN A 43 3.41 -16.75 -26.74
C GLN A 43 2.03 -16.11 -26.56
N LEU A 44 2.00 -14.80 -26.31
CA LEU A 44 0.79 -14.06 -25.98
C LEU A 44 0.02 -13.67 -27.24
N LYS A 45 -1.30 -13.86 -27.17
CA LYS A 45 -2.27 -13.37 -28.16
C LYS A 45 -3.00 -12.16 -27.60
N VAL A 46 -3.51 -11.29 -28.47
CA VAL A 46 -4.25 -10.10 -28.02
C VAL A 46 -5.60 -9.94 -28.73
N LYS A 47 -6.59 -9.50 -27.94
CA LYS A 47 -7.87 -9.00 -28.42
C LYS A 47 -8.04 -7.54 -28.00
N CYS A 48 -8.33 -6.66 -28.94
CA CYS A 48 -8.64 -5.26 -28.69
C CYS A 48 -10.10 -5.00 -29.06
N ASN A 49 -10.89 -4.44 -28.15
CA ASN A 49 -12.32 -4.18 -28.38
C ASN A 49 -13.08 -5.42 -28.90
N ASN A 50 -12.81 -6.58 -28.29
CA ASN A 50 -13.34 -7.91 -28.65
C ASN A 50 -12.97 -8.44 -30.04
N LYS A 51 -12.09 -7.75 -30.79
CA LYS A 51 -11.54 -8.22 -32.07
C LYS A 51 -10.13 -8.77 -31.86
N ASN A 52 -9.78 -9.84 -32.57
CA ASN A 52 -8.40 -10.33 -32.57
C ASN A 52 -7.51 -9.30 -33.26
N VAL A 53 -6.34 -9.04 -32.67
CA VAL A 53 -5.26 -8.30 -33.34
C VAL A 53 -4.24 -9.34 -33.78
N ASP A 54 -3.85 -9.27 -35.05
CA ASP A 54 -2.89 -10.21 -35.59
C ASP A 54 -1.47 -9.82 -35.16
N ILE A 55 -0.86 -10.69 -34.36
CA ILE A 55 0.52 -10.59 -33.90
C ILE A 55 1.17 -11.98 -33.99
N SER A 56 0.75 -12.84 -34.93
CA SER A 56 1.23 -14.22 -34.98
C SER A 56 2.74 -14.35 -35.27
N ASP A 57 3.27 -13.43 -36.08
CA ASP A 57 4.67 -13.44 -36.52
C ASP A 57 5.61 -12.79 -35.47
N THR A 58 5.09 -11.82 -34.72
CA THR A 58 5.77 -11.14 -33.61
C THR A 58 4.91 -11.18 -32.33
N PRO A 59 4.67 -12.38 -31.76
CA PRO A 59 3.75 -12.53 -30.65
C PRO A 59 4.29 -11.87 -29.39
N GLY A 60 3.37 -11.46 -28.50
CA GLY A 60 3.78 -10.92 -27.21
C GLY A 60 4.49 -11.97 -26.37
N ILE A 61 5.31 -11.51 -25.42
CA ILE A 61 6.06 -12.38 -24.52
C ILE A 61 5.76 -12.03 -23.06
N LEU A 62 5.96 -12.99 -22.18
CA LEU A 62 5.99 -12.79 -20.74
C LEU A 62 7.41 -12.44 -20.28
N ASP A 63 7.51 -11.40 -19.45
CA ASP A 63 8.68 -11.08 -18.64
C ASP A 63 8.29 -11.29 -17.17
N GLY A 64 8.63 -12.46 -16.62
CA GLY A 64 7.99 -12.99 -15.41
C GLY A 64 6.49 -13.22 -15.64
N ASP A 65 5.64 -12.58 -14.84
CA ASP A 65 4.18 -12.60 -15.00
C ASP A 65 3.63 -11.41 -15.80
N ILE A 66 4.50 -10.55 -16.33
CA ILE A 66 4.10 -9.32 -17.03
C ILE A 66 4.06 -9.56 -18.54
N GLY A 67 2.88 -9.36 -19.13
CA GLY A 67 2.72 -9.43 -20.58
C GLY A 67 3.30 -8.19 -21.29
N LEU A 68 4.31 -8.41 -22.11
CA LEU A 68 4.86 -7.42 -23.04
C LEU A 68 4.22 -7.61 -24.41
N LEU A 69 3.60 -6.54 -24.93
CA LEU A 69 2.93 -6.53 -26.24
C LEU A 69 3.57 -5.50 -27.17
N PRO A 70 3.57 -5.73 -28.49
CA PRO A 70 4.13 -4.77 -29.43
C PRO A 70 3.22 -3.54 -29.50
N TYR A 71 3.81 -2.36 -29.32
CA TYR A 71 3.01 -1.16 -29.06
C TYR A 71 2.25 -0.66 -30.30
N GLU A 72 2.80 -0.88 -31.49
CA GLU A 72 2.24 -0.40 -32.76
C GLU A 72 0.92 -1.12 -33.07
N GLU A 73 0.95 -2.45 -33.20
CA GLU A 73 -0.22 -3.24 -33.57
C GLU A 73 -1.32 -3.16 -32.50
N VAL A 74 -0.92 -3.14 -31.22
CA VAL A 74 -1.86 -3.22 -30.10
C VAL A 74 -2.41 -1.86 -29.70
N PHE A 75 -1.53 -0.90 -29.38
CA PHE A 75 -1.96 0.39 -28.84
C PHE A 75 -2.20 1.41 -29.95
N GLN A 76 -1.27 1.58 -30.88
CA GLN A 76 -1.40 2.56 -31.95
C GLN A 76 -2.52 2.17 -32.92
N ASP A 77 -2.46 0.98 -33.51
CA ASP A 77 -3.33 0.61 -34.62
C ASP A 77 -4.68 0.09 -34.13
N ALA A 78 -4.69 -0.89 -33.23
CA ALA A 78 -5.95 -1.53 -32.79
C ALA A 78 -6.76 -0.72 -31.76
N LEU A 79 -6.09 0.09 -30.93
CA LEU A 79 -6.74 0.92 -29.90
C LEU A 79 -6.73 2.42 -30.23
N ASN A 80 -6.15 2.80 -31.38
CA ASN A 80 -6.07 4.18 -31.85
C ASN A 80 -5.50 5.13 -30.77
N VAL A 81 -4.39 4.71 -30.14
CA VAL A 81 -3.61 5.52 -29.20
C VAL A 81 -2.61 6.36 -29.99
N SER A 82 -2.52 7.66 -29.68
CA SER A 82 -1.51 8.52 -30.29
C SER A 82 -0.14 8.17 -29.73
N THR A 83 0.81 7.83 -30.59
CA THR A 83 2.15 7.37 -30.19
C THR A 83 3.23 8.24 -30.83
N THR A 84 4.33 8.42 -30.12
CA THR A 84 5.52 9.11 -30.64
C THR A 84 6.75 8.50 -30.00
N TYR A 85 7.65 7.95 -30.81
CA TYR A 85 8.92 7.42 -30.34
C TYR A 85 10.06 8.42 -30.63
N SER A 86 10.89 8.70 -29.62
CA SER A 86 12.09 9.52 -29.72
C SER A 86 13.32 8.64 -29.58
N GLU A 87 14.12 8.57 -30.63
CA GLU A 87 15.38 7.81 -30.61
C GLU A 87 16.45 8.46 -29.73
N ALA A 88 16.52 9.79 -29.71
CA ALA A 88 17.47 10.53 -28.87
C ALA A 88 17.24 10.28 -27.38
N GLU A 89 15.97 10.33 -26.96
CA GLU A 89 15.56 10.13 -25.57
C GLU A 89 15.31 8.65 -25.23
N LYS A 90 15.41 7.76 -26.23
CA LYS A 90 15.01 6.35 -26.15
C LYS A 90 13.67 6.18 -25.43
N SER A 91 12.67 6.96 -25.84
CA SER A 91 11.38 7.00 -25.16
C SER A 91 10.20 6.88 -26.11
N LEU A 92 9.15 6.21 -25.66
CA LEU A 92 7.87 6.07 -26.34
C LEU A 92 6.80 6.82 -25.55
N THR A 93 6.26 7.88 -26.14
CA THR A 93 5.06 8.55 -25.66
C THR A 93 3.82 7.87 -26.22
N LEU A 94 2.85 7.56 -25.37
CA LEU A 94 1.52 7.07 -25.71
C LEU A 94 0.47 8.00 -25.08
N SER A 95 -0.51 8.45 -25.86
CA SER A 95 -1.53 9.41 -25.41
C SER A 95 -2.93 9.01 -25.88
N LYS A 96 -3.90 9.05 -24.96
CA LYS A 96 -5.32 8.78 -25.24
C LYS A 96 -6.19 9.47 -24.19
N ASN A 97 -7.25 10.15 -24.62
CA ASN A 97 -8.27 10.75 -23.75
C ASN A 97 -7.70 11.66 -22.63
N GLY A 98 -6.67 12.45 -22.96
CA GLY A 98 -6.00 13.34 -22.01
C GLY A 98 -5.05 12.63 -21.02
N ASN A 99 -4.91 11.31 -21.10
CA ASN A 99 -3.87 10.57 -20.43
C ASN A 99 -2.64 10.41 -21.33
N LYS A 100 -1.46 10.57 -20.76
CA LYS A 100 -0.16 10.48 -21.41
C LYS A 100 0.76 9.56 -20.60
N VAL A 101 1.41 8.61 -21.27
CA VAL A 101 2.40 7.71 -20.70
C VAL A 101 3.67 7.81 -21.54
N ILE A 102 4.80 8.18 -20.95
CA ILE A 102 6.11 8.17 -21.61
C ILE A 102 6.93 7.04 -21.00
N LEU A 103 7.19 6.00 -21.79
CA LEU A 103 8.03 4.86 -21.42
C LEU A 103 9.46 5.11 -21.92
N TYR A 104 10.46 4.83 -21.09
CA TYR A 104 11.86 4.82 -21.54
C TYR A 104 12.29 3.38 -21.82
N VAL A 105 12.95 3.15 -22.95
CA VAL A 105 13.49 1.85 -23.35
C VAL A 105 14.53 1.42 -22.33
N ASP A 106 14.40 0.19 -21.82
CA ASP A 106 15.19 -0.36 -20.71
C ASP A 106 15.12 0.42 -19.37
N GLY A 107 14.27 1.45 -19.32
CA GLY A 107 14.04 2.30 -18.14
C GLY A 107 13.22 1.59 -17.07
N THR A 108 13.46 1.96 -15.81
CA THR A 108 12.75 1.44 -14.63
C THR A 108 11.52 2.26 -14.26
N TYR A 109 11.32 3.40 -14.92
CA TYR A 109 10.16 4.28 -14.72
C TYR A 109 9.57 4.77 -16.04
N ALA A 110 8.37 5.34 -15.93
CA ALA A 110 7.64 6.05 -16.96
C ALA A 110 7.21 7.42 -16.43
N LEU A 111 6.91 8.37 -17.31
CA LEU A 111 6.15 9.56 -16.94
C LEU A 111 4.68 9.34 -17.28
N VAL A 112 3.83 9.32 -16.27
CA VAL A 112 2.36 9.27 -16.42
C VAL A 112 1.82 10.65 -16.10
N ASN A 113 1.28 11.34 -17.10
CA ASN A 113 0.76 12.71 -16.97
C ASN A 113 1.78 13.65 -16.29
N GLY A 114 3.06 13.52 -16.64
CA GLY A 114 4.16 14.31 -16.06
C GLY A 114 4.73 13.77 -14.74
N LYS A 115 4.10 12.78 -14.09
CA LYS A 115 4.60 12.19 -12.85
C LYS A 115 5.41 10.92 -13.09
N LYS A 116 6.55 10.78 -12.41
CA LYS A 116 7.39 9.57 -12.46
C LYS A 116 6.70 8.40 -11.77
N VAL A 117 6.57 7.28 -12.47
CA VAL A 117 5.92 6.05 -11.98
C VAL A 117 6.79 4.84 -12.34
N GLN A 118 7.05 3.95 -11.39
CA GLN A 118 7.82 2.72 -11.64
C GLN A 118 7.11 1.81 -12.67
N VAL A 119 7.84 1.32 -13.66
CA VAL A 119 7.30 0.35 -14.63
C VAL A 119 7.51 -1.09 -14.13
N PRO A 120 6.49 -1.95 -14.20
CA PRO A 120 6.57 -3.32 -13.68
C PRO A 120 7.42 -4.26 -14.53
N ALA A 121 7.67 -3.89 -15.79
CA ALA A 121 8.63 -4.53 -16.69
C ALA A 121 9.14 -3.48 -17.67
N LYS A 122 10.40 -3.62 -18.09
CA LYS A 122 11.06 -2.68 -18.99
C LYS A 122 10.49 -2.78 -20.41
N ALA A 123 10.20 -1.64 -21.03
CA ALA A 123 9.96 -1.59 -22.47
C ALA A 123 11.28 -1.94 -23.19
N LYS A 124 11.24 -2.83 -24.19
CA LYS A 124 12.47 -3.31 -24.84
C LYS A 124 12.25 -3.66 -26.30
N PHE A 125 13.28 -3.43 -27.11
CA PHE A 125 13.31 -3.92 -28.48
C PHE A 125 13.60 -5.41 -28.51
N VAL A 126 12.74 -6.16 -29.19
CA VAL A 126 12.84 -7.61 -29.38
C VAL A 126 12.91 -7.91 -30.87
N LEU A 127 14.02 -8.50 -31.31
CA LEU A 127 14.20 -9.04 -32.65
C LEU A 127 13.67 -10.48 -32.69
N TYR A 128 12.64 -10.73 -33.48
CA TYR A 128 12.08 -12.04 -33.79
C TYR A 128 12.86 -12.65 -34.94
N ARG A 129 13.74 -13.61 -34.63
CA ARG A 129 14.76 -14.08 -35.58
C ARG A 129 14.19 -14.96 -36.70
N ASN A 130 13.00 -15.52 -36.52
CA ASN A 130 12.33 -16.32 -37.55
C ASN A 130 11.83 -15.48 -38.73
N VAL A 131 11.42 -14.25 -38.45
CA VAL A 131 10.87 -13.31 -39.44
C VAL A 131 11.78 -12.10 -39.67
N ASN A 132 12.89 -12.03 -38.93
CA ASN A 132 13.88 -10.95 -38.96
C ASN A 132 13.27 -9.55 -38.76
N GLU A 133 12.35 -9.45 -37.79
CA GLU A 133 11.64 -8.21 -37.49
C GLU A 133 11.87 -7.79 -36.04
N THR A 134 12.04 -6.49 -35.79
CA THR A 134 12.25 -5.95 -34.44
C THR A 134 11.03 -5.15 -34.00
N LYS A 135 10.48 -5.47 -32.83
CA LYS A 135 9.35 -4.74 -32.22
C LYS A 135 9.75 -4.16 -30.87
N LEU A 136 9.28 -2.95 -30.59
CA LEU A 136 9.32 -2.43 -29.23
C LEU A 136 8.14 -3.01 -28.44
N LEU A 137 8.43 -3.86 -27.47
CA LEU A 137 7.41 -4.42 -26.60
C LEU A 137 7.29 -3.58 -25.33
N VAL A 138 6.05 -3.33 -24.90
CA VAL A 138 5.73 -2.48 -23.74
C VAL A 138 4.92 -3.25 -22.69
N PRO A 139 5.02 -2.90 -21.40
CA PRO A 139 4.25 -3.52 -20.32
C PRO A 139 2.75 -3.24 -20.48
N SER A 140 2.06 -4.16 -21.14
CA SER A 140 0.72 -3.92 -21.69
C SER A 140 -0.33 -3.59 -20.63
N ARG A 141 -0.29 -4.25 -19.46
CA ARG A 141 -1.18 -3.93 -18.32
C ARG A 141 -0.94 -2.53 -17.78
N PHE A 142 0.32 -2.10 -17.70
CA PHE A 142 0.69 -0.79 -17.19
C PHE A 142 0.21 0.32 -18.13
N VAL A 143 0.51 0.18 -19.42
CA VAL A 143 0.06 1.12 -20.46
C VAL A 143 -1.47 1.18 -20.50
N SER A 144 -2.14 0.02 -20.45
CA SER A 144 -3.61 -0.05 -20.44
C SER A 144 -4.23 0.68 -19.26
N LYS A 145 -3.73 0.43 -18.04
CA LYS A 145 -4.19 1.08 -16.80
C LYS A 145 -4.14 2.60 -16.92
N TYR A 146 -3.00 3.14 -17.33
CA TYR A 146 -2.79 4.59 -17.29
C TYR A 146 -3.37 5.33 -18.49
N LEU A 147 -3.62 4.63 -19.61
CA LEU A 147 -4.40 5.19 -20.71
C LEU A 147 -5.92 5.01 -20.54
N GLY A 148 -6.36 4.28 -19.50
CA GLY A 148 -7.77 4.13 -19.15
C GLY A 148 -8.49 2.99 -19.88
N PHE A 149 -7.76 1.98 -20.32
CA PHE A 149 -8.31 0.75 -20.91
C PHE A 149 -8.55 -0.32 -19.84
N ASP A 150 -9.62 -1.10 -20.00
CA ASP A 150 -9.80 -2.34 -19.25
C ASP A 150 -8.82 -3.40 -19.76
N TYR A 151 -8.29 -4.19 -18.85
CA TYR A 151 -7.28 -5.21 -19.15
C TYR A 151 -7.61 -6.53 -18.46
N VAL A 152 -7.69 -7.61 -19.23
CA VAL A 152 -7.91 -8.97 -18.71
C VAL A 152 -6.91 -9.93 -19.35
N TYR A 153 -6.19 -10.70 -18.53
CA TYR A 153 -5.32 -11.77 -19.01
C TYR A 153 -5.95 -13.13 -18.72
N THR A 154 -6.13 -13.95 -19.77
CA THR A 154 -6.67 -15.31 -19.68
C THR A 154 -5.53 -16.32 -19.85
N SER A 155 -5.06 -16.88 -18.74
CA SER A 155 -3.86 -17.73 -18.69
C SER A 155 -4.02 -19.08 -19.40
N SER A 156 -5.24 -19.62 -19.48
CA SER A 156 -5.52 -20.89 -20.18
C SER A 156 -5.28 -20.77 -21.69
N THR A 157 -5.58 -19.61 -22.28
CA THR A 157 -5.42 -19.35 -23.72
C THR A 157 -4.25 -18.41 -24.06
N ALA A 158 -3.48 -17.99 -23.05
CA ALA A 158 -2.43 -16.97 -23.17
C ALA A 158 -2.90 -15.70 -23.91
N THR A 159 -4.15 -15.29 -23.66
CA THR A 159 -4.77 -14.17 -24.38
C THR A 159 -4.95 -12.97 -23.47
N ILE A 160 -4.47 -11.81 -23.91
CA ILE A 160 -4.73 -10.52 -23.29
C ILE A 160 -5.90 -9.87 -24.01
N SER A 161 -6.91 -9.42 -23.27
CA SER A 161 -8.03 -8.64 -23.80
C SER A 161 -7.94 -7.23 -23.27
N ILE A 162 -7.90 -6.25 -24.17
CA ILE A 162 -7.87 -4.82 -23.86
C ILE A 162 -9.13 -4.18 -24.44
N VAL A 163 -9.90 -3.51 -23.61
CA VAL A 163 -11.18 -2.89 -24.03
C VAL A 163 -11.15 -1.41 -23.72
N ASP A 164 -11.43 -0.62 -24.75
CA ASP A 164 -11.69 0.79 -24.60
C ASP A 164 -13.14 1.03 -24.18
N ASN A 165 -13.37 1.16 -22.87
CA ASN A 165 -14.68 1.50 -22.34
C ASN A 165 -15.06 2.98 -22.57
N THR A 166 -14.12 3.81 -23.03
CA THR A 166 -14.41 5.18 -23.48
C THR A 166 -14.95 5.20 -24.90
N SER A 167 -14.76 4.11 -25.65
CA SER A 167 -15.42 3.83 -26.92
C SER A 167 -16.85 3.29 -26.72
N SER A 168 -17.61 3.90 -25.81
CA SER A 168 -19.05 4.04 -26.04
C SER A 168 -19.20 5.17 -27.04
N SER A 169 -19.42 4.80 -28.30
CA SER A 169 -19.82 5.65 -29.42
C SER A 169 -20.35 7.04 -29.01
N ASN A 170 -19.73 8.07 -29.57
CA ASN A 170 -20.29 9.41 -29.79
C ASN A 170 -21.81 9.49 -29.63
N SER A 171 -22.27 10.10 -28.53
CA SER A 171 -23.32 11.14 -28.54
C SER A 171 -23.65 11.63 -27.13
N ASN A 172 -22.87 12.56 -26.56
CA ASN A 172 -23.42 13.50 -25.57
C ASN A 172 -24.32 14.59 -26.23
N LYS A 173 -24.88 14.27 -27.41
CA LYS A 173 -26.03 14.93 -28.05
C LYS A 173 -27.31 14.09 -27.91
N GLN A 174 -27.43 13.28 -26.86
CA GLN A 174 -28.72 12.67 -26.54
C GLN A 174 -29.63 13.75 -25.93
N SER A 175 -30.83 13.94 -26.47
CA SER A 175 -31.76 14.95 -25.96
C SER A 175 -32.08 14.71 -24.48
N LEU A 176 -31.76 15.68 -23.61
CA LEU A 176 -32.06 15.65 -22.18
C LEU A 176 -33.32 16.48 -21.91
N ALA A 177 -34.44 15.83 -21.64
CA ALA A 177 -35.66 16.53 -21.23
C ALA A 177 -35.51 17.13 -19.83
N ILE A 178 -35.57 18.46 -19.73
CA ILE A 178 -35.45 19.23 -18.48
C ILE A 178 -36.59 20.23 -18.30
N VAL A 179 -36.85 20.63 -17.06
CA VAL A 179 -37.58 21.87 -16.78
C VAL A 179 -36.56 22.89 -16.28
N TYR A 180 -36.36 23.94 -17.07
CA TYR A 180 -35.41 25.01 -16.80
C TYR A 180 -36.17 26.33 -16.74
N ALA A 181 -35.99 27.10 -15.66
CA ALA A 181 -36.74 28.33 -15.40
C ALA A 181 -38.27 28.17 -15.56
N GLY A 182 -38.81 27.02 -15.12
CA GLY A 182 -40.24 26.71 -15.17
C GLY A 182 -40.77 26.23 -16.54
N LYS A 183 -39.94 26.22 -17.58
CA LYS A 183 -40.33 25.76 -18.93
C LYS A 183 -39.75 24.38 -19.22
N LYS A 184 -40.60 23.47 -19.70
CA LYS A 184 -40.17 22.15 -20.19
C LYS A 184 -39.47 22.34 -21.54
N GLN A 185 -38.26 21.81 -21.67
CA GLN A 185 -37.48 21.87 -22.90
C GLN A 185 -36.64 20.59 -23.06
N ASN A 186 -36.33 20.24 -24.31
CA ASN A 186 -35.36 19.20 -24.62
C ASN A 186 -34.01 19.87 -24.86
N TYR A 187 -33.07 19.65 -23.94
CA TYR A 187 -31.70 20.15 -24.05
C TYR A 187 -30.92 19.23 -25.00
N THR A 188 -30.48 19.79 -26.13
CA THR A 188 -29.82 19.05 -27.22
C THR A 188 -28.34 19.37 -27.35
N ASP A 189 -27.85 20.38 -26.62
CA ASP A 189 -26.45 20.78 -26.63
C ASP A 189 -25.59 19.79 -25.84
N THR A 190 -24.27 19.99 -25.87
CA THR A 190 -23.30 19.14 -25.17
C THR A 190 -23.65 19.02 -23.69
N GLN A 191 -23.74 17.78 -23.22
CA GLN A 191 -23.80 17.43 -21.81
C GLN A 191 -22.38 17.13 -21.32
N TYR A 192 -21.99 17.76 -20.21
CA TYR A 192 -20.64 17.64 -19.70
C TYR A 192 -20.57 16.62 -18.56
N THR A 193 -19.57 15.76 -18.63
CA THR A 193 -19.13 14.92 -17.52
C THR A 193 -18.19 15.72 -16.63
N VAL A 194 -18.53 15.83 -15.35
CA VAL A 194 -17.73 16.60 -14.39
C VAL A 194 -16.72 15.69 -13.70
N TYR A 195 -15.48 16.14 -13.58
CA TYR A 195 -14.42 15.56 -12.79
C TYR A 195 -13.97 16.57 -11.74
N ALA A 196 -13.74 16.10 -10.51
CA ALA A 196 -13.24 16.89 -9.40
C ALA A 196 -12.08 16.13 -8.76
N GLU A 197 -10.93 16.78 -8.59
CA GLU A 197 -9.69 16.15 -8.09
C GLU A 197 -9.35 14.83 -8.81
N GLY A 198 -9.48 14.83 -10.14
CA GLY A 198 -9.22 13.67 -11.01
C GLY A 198 -10.28 12.55 -10.93
N LYS A 199 -11.29 12.66 -10.05
CA LYS A 199 -12.36 11.67 -9.89
C LYS A 199 -13.62 12.11 -10.64
N LYS A 200 -14.28 11.18 -11.34
CA LYS A 200 -15.56 11.44 -12.01
C LYS A 200 -16.63 11.72 -10.95
N VAL A 201 -17.30 12.88 -11.04
CA VAL A 201 -18.41 13.24 -10.17
C VAL A 201 -19.61 12.36 -10.51
N SER A 202 -19.99 11.49 -9.57
CA SER A 202 -21.15 10.61 -9.73
C SER A 202 -22.44 11.42 -9.56
N THR A 203 -23.06 11.80 -10.68
CA THR A 203 -24.32 12.54 -10.72
C THR A 203 -25.26 11.98 -11.79
N VAL A 204 -26.55 11.92 -11.46
CA VAL A 204 -27.61 11.56 -12.42
C VAL A 204 -27.97 12.75 -13.31
N MET A 205 -27.74 13.99 -12.85
CA MET A 205 -27.92 15.21 -13.65
C MET A 205 -26.56 15.65 -14.21
N PRO A 206 -26.35 15.61 -15.54
CA PRO A 206 -25.09 16.07 -16.13
C PRO A 206 -25.00 17.59 -16.07
N ALA A 207 -23.78 18.11 -16.26
CA ALA A 207 -23.59 19.53 -16.43
C ALA A 207 -24.08 19.97 -17.83
N ILE A 208 -24.62 21.19 -17.89
CA ILE A 208 -25.25 21.75 -19.09
C ILE A 208 -24.73 23.18 -19.30
N LYS A 209 -24.60 23.62 -20.56
CA LYS A 209 -24.19 24.99 -20.90
C LYS A 209 -25.41 25.83 -21.25
N LYS A 210 -25.48 27.04 -20.70
CA LYS A 210 -26.52 28.04 -20.99
C LYS A 210 -25.90 29.42 -21.04
N ASN A 211 -26.13 30.16 -22.13
CA ASN A 211 -25.55 31.48 -22.37
C ASN A 211 -24.04 31.49 -22.09
N ASP A 212 -23.36 30.52 -22.70
CA ASP A 212 -21.93 30.23 -22.53
C ASP A 212 -21.43 29.95 -21.11
N THR A 213 -22.33 29.79 -20.14
CA THR A 213 -22.02 29.42 -18.76
C THR A 213 -22.32 27.95 -18.52
N ILE A 214 -21.36 27.20 -17.99
CA ILE A 214 -21.56 25.80 -17.62
C ILE A 214 -22.17 25.71 -16.23
N LEU A 215 -23.33 25.09 -16.16
CA LEU A 215 -24.05 24.83 -14.93
C LEU A 215 -23.81 23.39 -14.47
N VAL A 216 -23.25 23.23 -13.27
CA VAL A 216 -22.94 21.93 -12.65
C VAL A 216 -23.88 21.64 -11.47
N PRO A 217 -24.18 20.37 -11.14
CA PRO A 217 -24.97 20.02 -9.96
C PRO A 217 -24.18 20.32 -8.68
N ALA A 218 -24.48 21.46 -8.06
CA ALA A 218 -23.63 22.12 -7.07
C ALA A 218 -23.26 21.23 -5.86
N TYR A 219 -24.23 20.53 -5.29
CA TYR A 219 -23.99 19.67 -4.13
C TYR A 219 -23.01 18.53 -4.43
N THR A 220 -23.22 17.80 -5.53
CA THR A 220 -22.34 16.67 -5.89
C THR A 220 -20.97 17.14 -6.35
N THR A 221 -20.90 18.30 -7.02
CA THR A 221 -19.64 18.81 -7.58
C THR A 221 -18.74 19.43 -6.52
N PHE A 222 -19.29 20.19 -5.57
CA PHE A 222 -18.47 20.95 -4.60
C PHE A 222 -18.49 20.35 -3.20
N ALA A 223 -19.61 19.79 -2.72
CA ALA A 223 -19.65 19.18 -1.40
C ALA A 223 -19.06 17.76 -1.36
N LYS A 224 -19.05 17.06 -2.51
CA LYS A 224 -18.55 15.67 -2.64
C LYS A 224 -17.38 15.52 -3.60
N GLY A 225 -16.91 16.62 -4.20
CA GLY A 225 -15.87 16.58 -5.23
C GLY A 225 -14.44 16.47 -4.71
N GLY A 226 -14.23 16.60 -3.39
CA GLY A 226 -12.89 16.49 -2.77
C GLY A 226 -12.10 17.80 -2.68
N GLN A 227 -12.64 18.94 -3.11
CA GLN A 227 -11.95 20.24 -3.12
C GLN A 227 -11.95 20.96 -1.74
N GLY A 228 -12.46 20.33 -0.69
CA GLY A 228 -12.57 20.90 0.65
C GLY A 228 -13.65 21.98 0.83
N ILE A 229 -14.64 22.07 -0.09
CA ILE A 229 -15.70 23.08 -0.04
C ILE A 229 -16.91 22.57 0.77
N GLN A 230 -17.31 23.33 1.78
CA GLN A 230 -18.53 23.08 2.53
C GLN A 230 -19.75 23.64 1.80
N TYR A 231 -20.90 22.97 1.91
CA TYR A 231 -22.14 23.31 1.21
C TYR A 231 -23.31 23.50 2.16
N SER A 232 -24.08 24.57 1.98
CA SER A 232 -25.37 24.79 2.67
C SER A 232 -26.40 25.37 1.70
N TYR A 233 -27.66 24.95 1.83
CA TYR A 233 -28.79 25.55 1.10
C TYR A 233 -29.98 25.74 2.02
N LYS A 234 -30.31 27.00 2.35
CA LYS A 234 -31.43 27.38 3.24
C LYS A 234 -32.12 28.63 2.69
N ASN A 235 -33.44 28.75 2.85
CA ASN A 235 -34.21 29.94 2.43
C ASN A 235 -33.96 30.39 0.98
N SER A 236 -33.87 29.42 0.05
CA SER A 236 -33.52 29.65 -1.36
C SER A 236 -32.14 30.27 -1.61
N LYS A 237 -31.24 30.22 -0.62
CA LYS A 237 -29.86 30.72 -0.69
C LYS A 237 -28.89 29.55 -0.54
N MET A 238 -27.99 29.41 -1.50
CA MET A 238 -26.83 28.53 -1.43
C MET A 238 -25.66 29.30 -0.85
N THR A 239 -24.94 28.69 0.07
CA THR A 239 -23.68 29.18 0.61
C THR A 239 -22.64 28.08 0.43
N LEU A 240 -21.52 28.41 -0.21
CA LEU A 240 -20.33 27.58 -0.26
C LEU A 240 -19.22 28.27 0.52
N THR A 241 -18.43 27.51 1.29
CA THR A 241 -17.31 28.03 2.09
C THR A 241 -16.08 27.14 2.02
N LYS A 242 -14.89 27.73 2.00
CA LYS A 242 -13.59 27.04 2.09
C LYS A 242 -12.59 27.98 2.77
N GLY A 243 -12.17 27.67 4.00
CA GLY A 243 -11.41 28.61 4.83
C GLY A 243 -12.19 29.92 5.01
N ASP A 244 -11.53 31.05 4.76
CA ASP A 244 -12.12 32.40 4.83
C ASP A 244 -12.90 32.79 3.56
N GLN A 245 -12.82 32.00 2.48
CA GLN A 245 -13.52 32.26 1.23
C GLN A 245 -14.97 31.77 1.30
N SER A 246 -15.89 32.55 0.75
CA SER A 246 -17.30 32.22 0.67
C SER A 246 -17.94 32.76 -0.61
N ILE A 247 -18.88 31.99 -1.16
CA ILE A 247 -19.79 32.48 -2.20
C ILE A 247 -21.24 32.18 -1.81
N ILE A 248 -22.07 33.21 -1.91
CA ILE A 248 -23.49 33.16 -1.56
C ILE A 248 -24.31 33.48 -2.80
N MET A 249 -25.18 32.56 -3.20
CA MET A 249 -26.06 32.73 -4.35
C MET A 249 -27.52 32.51 -3.95
N LYS A 250 -28.40 33.45 -4.30
CA LYS A 250 -29.84 33.27 -4.16
C LYS A 250 -30.41 32.65 -5.43
N LYS A 251 -31.23 31.60 -5.30
CA LYS A 251 -31.87 30.91 -6.43
C LYS A 251 -32.63 31.91 -7.30
N GLY A 252 -32.28 31.97 -8.57
CA GLY A 252 -32.88 32.86 -9.58
C GLY A 252 -32.36 34.31 -9.57
N SER A 253 -31.51 34.70 -8.61
CA SER A 253 -30.89 36.03 -8.59
C SER A 253 -29.71 36.08 -9.55
N LYS A 254 -29.63 37.13 -10.38
CA LYS A 254 -28.45 37.42 -11.21
C LYS A 254 -27.30 38.03 -10.43
N THR A 255 -27.42 38.14 -9.11
CA THR A 255 -26.34 38.59 -8.24
C THR A 255 -25.92 37.49 -7.28
N ALA A 256 -24.63 37.48 -6.93
CA ALA A 256 -24.03 36.65 -5.89
C ALA A 256 -23.11 37.51 -5.02
N LEU A 257 -22.84 37.05 -3.80
CA LEU A 257 -21.83 37.67 -2.94
C LEU A 257 -20.61 36.76 -2.89
N ILE A 258 -19.45 37.22 -3.33
CA ILE A 258 -18.15 36.56 -3.11
C ILE A 258 -17.46 37.33 -1.98
N ASN A 259 -17.18 36.67 -0.87
CA ASN A 259 -16.52 37.27 0.30
C ASN A 259 -17.20 38.56 0.81
N GLY A 260 -18.50 38.71 0.57
CA GLY A 260 -19.29 39.89 0.95
C GLY A 260 -19.46 40.93 -0.16
N GLU A 261 -18.72 40.84 -1.27
CA GLU A 261 -18.83 41.75 -2.41
C GLU A 261 -19.84 41.25 -3.45
N GLU A 262 -20.70 42.13 -3.94
CA GLU A 262 -21.72 41.79 -4.92
C GLU A 262 -21.15 41.71 -6.35
N ILE A 263 -21.38 40.58 -7.01
CA ILE A 263 -21.04 40.34 -8.41
C ILE A 263 -22.29 40.03 -9.24
N THR A 264 -22.22 40.27 -10.55
CA THR A 264 -23.27 39.89 -11.50
C THR A 264 -22.95 38.54 -12.14
N LEU A 265 -23.92 37.64 -12.14
CA LEU A 265 -23.86 36.32 -12.77
C LEU A 265 -24.47 36.34 -14.17
N THR A 266 -23.78 35.75 -15.15
CA THR A 266 -24.31 35.49 -16.49
C THR A 266 -25.52 34.56 -16.43
N GLU A 267 -25.38 33.42 -15.73
CA GLU A 267 -26.49 32.55 -15.35
C GLU A 267 -26.60 32.40 -13.83
N PRO A 268 -27.80 32.60 -13.26
CA PRO A 268 -28.01 32.48 -11.82
C PRO A 268 -28.01 31.02 -11.37
N LEU A 269 -27.85 30.81 -10.07
CA LEU A 269 -28.17 29.53 -9.43
C LEU A 269 -29.62 29.13 -9.73
N ARG A 270 -29.84 27.94 -10.30
CA ARG A 270 -31.19 27.48 -10.70
C ARG A 270 -31.50 26.08 -10.20
N ALA A 271 -32.75 25.88 -9.80
CA ALA A 271 -33.30 24.53 -9.66
C ALA A 271 -33.74 24.03 -11.04
N VAL A 272 -33.11 22.97 -11.54
CA VAL A 272 -33.42 22.35 -12.84
C VAL A 272 -34.00 20.96 -12.60
N LYS A 273 -35.18 20.69 -13.15
CA LYS A 273 -35.81 19.36 -13.05
C LYS A 273 -35.28 18.47 -14.17
N LYS A 274 -34.77 17.28 -13.85
CA LYS A 274 -34.56 16.24 -14.86
C LYS A 274 -35.89 15.50 -15.05
N VAL A 275 -36.49 15.59 -16.24
CA VAL A 275 -37.85 15.06 -16.48
C VAL A 275 -37.88 13.55 -16.27
N ALA A 276 -36.84 12.83 -16.71
CA ALA A 276 -36.76 11.37 -16.66
C ALA A 276 -36.93 10.77 -15.25
N ASN A 277 -36.50 11.48 -14.20
CA ASN A 277 -36.59 10.98 -12.82
C ASN A 277 -37.44 11.89 -11.91
N GLY A 278 -37.99 12.98 -12.44
CA GLY A 278 -38.81 13.93 -11.70
C GLY A 278 -38.09 14.75 -10.64
N LYS A 279 -36.76 14.62 -10.45
CA LYS A 279 -36.00 15.28 -9.39
C LYS A 279 -35.47 16.65 -9.82
N TYR A 280 -35.40 17.56 -8.86
CA TYR A 280 -34.76 18.87 -9.02
C TYR A 280 -33.31 18.81 -8.56
N TYR A 281 -32.43 19.47 -9.31
CA TYR A 281 -31.02 19.62 -9.03
C TYR A 281 -30.69 21.11 -8.97
N MET A 282 -29.97 21.52 -7.92
CA MET A 282 -29.44 22.88 -7.84
C MET A 282 -28.21 22.96 -8.75
N MET A 283 -28.38 23.65 -9.88
CA MET A 283 -27.37 23.83 -10.91
C MET A 283 -26.75 25.22 -10.73
N ALA A 284 -25.43 25.27 -10.57
CA ALA A 284 -24.69 26.49 -10.28
C ALA A 284 -23.62 26.77 -11.35
N PRO A 285 -23.33 28.05 -11.66
CA PRO A 285 -22.27 28.43 -12.61
C PRO A 285 -20.91 28.00 -12.08
N VAL A 286 -20.23 27.12 -12.82
CA VAL A 286 -18.98 26.49 -12.36
C VAL A 286 -17.80 27.45 -12.41
N GLU A 287 -17.78 28.34 -13.39
CA GLU A 287 -16.71 29.30 -13.64
C GLU A 287 -16.54 30.25 -12.46
N VAL A 288 -17.64 30.88 -12.03
CA VAL A 288 -17.65 31.83 -10.91
C VAL A 288 -17.30 31.15 -9.59
N ILE A 289 -17.71 29.89 -9.41
CA ILE A 289 -17.37 29.13 -8.19
C ILE A 289 -15.91 28.72 -8.21
N ALA A 290 -15.38 28.30 -9.36
CA ALA A 290 -13.97 28.00 -9.51
C ALA A 290 -13.13 29.23 -9.20
N GLU A 291 -13.47 30.38 -9.77
CA GLU A 291 -12.80 31.66 -9.49
C GLU A 291 -12.87 32.03 -8.00
N ALA A 292 -14.05 31.96 -7.37
CA ALA A 292 -14.24 32.32 -5.97
C ALA A 292 -13.37 31.50 -4.99
N PHE A 293 -13.02 30.27 -5.36
CA PHE A 293 -12.21 29.35 -4.54
C PHE A 293 -10.82 29.09 -5.10
N GLY A 294 -10.42 29.87 -6.12
CA GLY A 294 -9.14 29.70 -6.81
C GLY A 294 -8.95 28.31 -7.39
N LEU A 295 -9.98 27.63 -7.91
CA LEU A 295 -9.85 26.33 -8.54
C LEU A 295 -9.40 26.46 -10.00
N VAL A 296 -8.57 25.52 -10.47
CA VAL A 296 -8.29 25.37 -11.90
C VAL A 296 -9.47 24.66 -12.56
N LEU A 297 -10.11 25.37 -13.51
CA LEU A 297 -11.21 24.86 -14.32
C LEU A 297 -10.71 24.54 -15.74
N THR A 298 -10.81 23.29 -16.16
CA THR A 298 -10.52 22.86 -17.55
C THR A 298 -11.78 22.34 -18.20
N VAL A 299 -12.15 22.89 -19.36
CA VAL A 299 -13.31 22.44 -20.16
C VAL A 299 -12.79 21.85 -21.46
N ASP A 300 -13.19 20.60 -21.73
CA ASP A 300 -12.98 19.95 -23.01
C ASP A 300 -14.32 19.86 -23.73
N GLU A 301 -14.49 20.72 -24.73
CA GLU A 301 -15.73 20.84 -25.50
C GLU A 301 -15.95 19.66 -26.45
N GLU A 302 -14.87 19.01 -26.92
CA GLU A 302 -14.95 17.85 -27.83
C GLU A 302 -15.33 16.58 -27.07
N LEU A 303 -14.73 16.37 -25.89
CA LEU A 303 -15.04 15.24 -25.03
C LEU A 303 -16.28 15.47 -24.16
N GLY A 304 -16.80 16.70 -24.11
CA GLY A 304 -17.88 17.08 -23.20
C GLY A 304 -17.48 16.81 -21.75
N THR A 305 -16.32 17.33 -21.32
CA THR A 305 -15.86 17.18 -19.93
C THR A 305 -15.51 18.50 -19.28
N VAL A 306 -15.71 18.56 -17.97
CA VAL A 306 -15.39 19.71 -17.11
C VAL A 306 -14.56 19.18 -15.95
N LYS A 307 -13.36 19.71 -15.73
CA LYS A 307 -12.44 19.28 -14.67
C LYS A 307 -12.20 20.44 -13.70
N LEU A 308 -12.32 20.16 -12.40
CA LEU A 308 -12.02 21.08 -11.31
C LEU A 308 -10.90 20.49 -10.47
N THR A 309 -9.82 21.24 -10.28
CA THR A 309 -8.70 20.86 -9.41
C THR A 309 -8.27 22.02 -8.53
N VAL A 310 -7.94 21.76 -7.27
CA VAL A 310 -7.26 22.73 -6.42
C VAL A 310 -5.85 22.99 -7.00
N PRO A 311 -5.45 24.24 -7.25
CA PRO A 311 -4.09 24.55 -7.66
C PRO A 311 -3.13 24.18 -6.54
N VAL A 312 -2.02 23.56 -6.92
CA VAL A 312 -0.87 23.40 -6.02
C VAL A 312 -0.25 24.79 -5.89
N GLU A 313 -0.06 25.32 -4.68
CA GLU A 313 0.63 26.60 -4.50
C GLU A 313 2.07 26.47 -5.02
N GLU A 314 2.41 27.22 -6.06
CA GLU A 314 3.77 27.38 -6.55
C GLU A 314 4.50 28.41 -5.69
N VAL A 315 5.60 27.99 -5.05
CA VAL A 315 6.54 28.88 -4.37
C VAL A 315 7.42 29.53 -5.46
N PRO A 316 7.71 30.85 -5.40
CA PRO A 316 8.36 31.55 -6.51
C PRO A 316 9.80 31.08 -6.78
N ASP A 317 10.15 31.09 -8.06
CA ASP A 317 11.46 30.83 -8.66
C ASP A 317 12.61 31.51 -7.90
N VAL A 318 13.49 30.69 -7.33
CA VAL A 318 14.87 31.05 -6.99
C VAL A 318 15.75 30.16 -7.87
N GLU A 319 16.68 30.79 -8.58
CA GLU A 319 17.62 30.17 -9.53
C GLU A 319 18.03 28.75 -9.13
N GLU A 320 17.87 27.80 -10.07
CA GLU A 320 18.15 26.37 -9.90
C GLU A 320 19.49 26.15 -9.17
N PRO A 321 19.49 25.62 -7.93
CA PRO A 321 20.59 24.78 -7.51
C PRO A 321 20.32 23.38 -8.07
N ASP A 322 21.34 22.82 -8.70
CA ASP A 322 21.55 21.39 -8.95
C ASP A 322 20.67 20.55 -8.01
N VAL A 323 19.60 19.93 -8.54
CA VAL A 323 18.70 19.10 -7.72
C VAL A 323 19.56 17.95 -7.18
N PRO A 324 19.89 17.93 -5.88
CA PRO A 324 20.46 16.73 -5.31
C PRO A 324 19.39 15.66 -5.46
N GLU A 325 19.79 14.42 -5.79
CA GLU A 325 18.97 13.27 -5.44
C GLU A 325 18.39 13.52 -4.05
N GLU A 326 17.07 13.41 -3.88
CA GLU A 326 16.45 13.52 -2.56
C GLU A 326 17.16 12.49 -1.68
N ASP A 327 18.15 12.92 -0.89
CA ASP A 327 18.81 12.10 0.10
C ASP A 327 17.65 11.54 0.92
N GLN A 328 17.44 10.23 0.86
CA GLN A 328 16.52 9.60 1.79
C GLN A 328 16.99 10.01 3.17
N GLU A 329 16.21 10.83 3.86
CA GLU A 329 16.54 11.27 5.20
C GLU A 329 16.72 10.02 6.07
N GLU A 330 17.89 9.89 6.70
CA GLU A 330 18.23 8.76 7.56
C GLU A 330 17.08 8.46 8.53
N MET A 331 16.58 7.23 8.54
CA MET A 331 15.55 6.83 9.49
C MET A 331 16.06 7.02 10.93
N LYS A 332 15.34 7.80 11.74
CA LYS A 332 15.62 7.99 13.17
C LYS A 332 14.34 7.68 13.94
N GLY A 333 14.09 6.39 14.10
CA GLY A 333 12.87 5.84 14.66
C GLY A 333 12.94 5.60 16.16
N MET A 334 11.86 5.91 16.89
CA MET A 334 11.72 5.57 18.31
C MET A 334 10.61 4.54 18.51
N TRP A 335 10.93 3.35 19.05
CA TRP A 335 9.88 2.43 19.48
C TRP A 335 9.23 2.91 20.78
N VAL A 336 7.92 3.07 20.74
CA VAL A 336 7.06 3.36 21.90
C VAL A 336 6.15 2.15 22.09
N SER A 337 6.46 1.33 23.10
CA SER A 337 5.77 0.07 23.36
C SER A 337 4.60 0.23 24.33
N TYR A 338 3.79 -0.82 24.44
CA TYR A 338 2.73 -0.87 25.47
C TYR A 338 3.27 -0.72 26.90
N LEU A 339 4.57 -0.99 27.13
CA LEU A 339 5.19 -0.90 28.44
C LEU A 339 5.38 0.54 28.88
N GLU A 340 5.69 1.47 27.96
CA GLU A 340 5.64 2.90 28.22
C GLU A 340 4.25 3.27 28.71
N LEU A 341 3.18 2.76 28.10
CA LEU A 341 1.81 3.12 28.45
C LEU A 341 1.45 2.67 29.88
N GLY A 342 1.83 1.46 30.29
CA GLY A 342 1.51 0.90 31.61
C GLY A 342 0.04 0.48 31.77
N SER A 343 -0.25 -0.41 32.73
CA SER A 343 -1.51 -1.19 32.81
C SER A 343 -2.68 -0.53 33.55
N GLY A 344 -2.71 0.80 33.67
CA GLY A 344 -3.78 1.53 34.37
C GLY A 344 -4.63 2.39 33.44
N LYS A 345 -5.90 2.59 33.83
CA LYS A 345 -6.81 3.55 33.16
C LYS A 345 -6.20 4.94 33.22
N LYS A 346 -6.18 5.63 32.08
CA LYS A 346 -5.75 7.03 31.98
C LYS A 346 -6.93 7.88 31.57
N THR A 347 -7.10 9.02 32.23
CA THR A 347 -7.97 10.06 31.68
C THR A 347 -7.37 10.57 30.37
N GLU A 348 -8.20 11.13 29.49
CA GLU A 348 -7.73 11.72 28.23
C GLU A 348 -6.62 12.75 28.48
N ALA A 349 -6.73 13.60 29.50
CA ALA A 349 -5.70 14.57 29.86
C ALA A 349 -4.36 13.92 30.30
N GLN A 350 -4.41 12.81 31.05
CA GLN A 350 -3.20 12.07 31.43
C GLN A 350 -2.55 11.38 30.24
N TRP A 351 -3.36 10.88 29.31
CA TRP A 351 -2.88 10.31 28.06
C TRP A 351 -2.20 11.36 27.20
N LYS A 352 -2.89 12.47 26.91
CA LYS A 352 -2.36 13.58 26.11
C LYS A 352 -1.04 14.09 26.66
N LYS A 353 -0.98 14.41 27.97
CA LYS A 353 0.25 14.84 28.64
C LYS A 353 1.42 13.86 28.47
N LYS A 354 1.14 12.55 28.54
CA LYS A 354 2.18 11.53 28.38
C LYS A 354 2.67 11.45 26.93
N ILE A 355 1.75 11.48 25.97
CA ILE A 355 2.08 11.46 24.54
C ILE A 355 2.84 12.74 24.15
N ASP A 356 2.42 13.91 24.64
CA ASP A 356 3.11 15.18 24.41
C ASP A 356 4.56 15.12 24.89
N SER A 357 4.81 14.58 26.09
CA SER A 357 6.16 14.38 26.62
C SER A 357 7.01 13.46 25.73
N ILE A 358 6.43 12.36 25.23
CA ILE A 358 7.12 11.43 24.33
C ILE A 358 7.49 12.13 23.01
N ILE A 359 6.56 12.88 22.44
CA ILE A 359 6.75 13.63 21.19
C ILE A 359 7.82 14.71 21.37
N GLU A 360 7.75 15.49 22.45
CA GLU A 360 8.74 16.53 22.76
C GLU A 360 10.14 15.93 22.91
N ASP A 361 10.27 14.82 23.61
CA ASP A 361 11.54 14.10 23.74
C ASP A 361 12.04 13.58 22.39
N CYS A 362 11.17 12.98 21.56
CA CYS A 362 11.54 12.52 20.22
C CYS A 362 12.08 13.66 19.35
N VAL A 363 11.39 14.80 19.32
CA VAL A 363 11.87 16.02 18.62
C VAL A 363 13.22 16.46 19.20
N ASN A 364 13.34 16.54 20.53
CA ASN A 364 14.56 16.95 21.21
C ASN A 364 15.74 16.01 20.95
N TYR A 365 15.48 14.74 20.67
CA TYR A 365 16.48 13.73 20.33
C TYR A 365 16.84 13.74 18.84
N GLY A 366 16.13 14.50 18.01
CA GLY A 366 16.30 14.52 16.56
C GLY A 366 15.72 13.29 15.86
N MET A 367 14.73 12.64 16.47
CA MET A 367 13.97 11.57 15.82
C MET A 367 13.05 12.17 14.77
N ASN A 368 12.77 11.42 13.70
CA ASN A 368 11.83 11.80 12.64
C ASN A 368 10.60 10.88 12.59
N THR A 369 10.64 9.71 13.25
CA THR A 369 9.56 8.73 13.19
C THR A 369 9.28 8.09 14.56
N ILE A 370 8.01 7.99 14.96
CA ILE A 370 7.56 7.20 16.11
C ILE A 370 6.99 5.88 15.61
N ILE A 371 7.53 4.77 16.13
CA ILE A 371 7.01 3.42 15.90
C ILE A 371 6.13 3.04 17.11
N PHE A 372 4.84 3.33 17.01
CA PHE A 372 3.92 3.29 18.15
C PHE A 372 3.14 1.97 18.20
N GLN A 373 3.22 1.24 19.31
CA GLN A 373 2.55 -0.05 19.43
C GLN A 373 1.04 0.08 19.63
N VAL A 374 0.26 -0.24 18.62
CA VAL A 374 -1.20 -0.13 18.65
C VAL A 374 -1.92 -1.46 18.92
N ARG A 375 -1.26 -2.60 18.65
CA ARG A 375 -1.82 -3.94 18.88
C ARG A 375 -0.78 -4.89 19.51
N PRO A 376 -0.70 -4.96 20.85
CA PRO A 376 0.25 -5.83 21.53
C PRO A 376 -0.24 -7.27 21.76
N PHE A 377 -1.54 -7.51 22.02
CA PHE A 377 -2.07 -8.81 22.48
C PHE A 377 -3.46 -9.15 21.88
N GLY A 378 -3.62 -9.01 20.56
CA GLY A 378 -4.91 -9.25 19.91
C GLY A 378 -6.02 -8.33 20.43
N ASP A 379 -5.64 -7.10 20.76
CA ASP A 379 -6.42 -5.98 21.26
C ASP A 379 -6.03 -4.68 20.53
N ALA A 380 -6.74 -3.57 20.76
CA ALA A 380 -6.49 -2.30 20.08
C ALA A 380 -6.35 -1.15 21.07
N ILE A 381 -5.36 -0.28 20.84
CA ILE A 381 -5.20 1.01 21.52
C ILE A 381 -5.99 2.13 20.78
N TYR A 382 -6.82 1.76 19.83
CA TYR A 382 -7.61 2.62 18.93
C TYR A 382 -9.04 2.09 18.80
N GLU A 383 -9.98 2.89 18.31
CA GLU A 383 -11.36 2.44 18.10
C GLU A 383 -11.43 1.37 17.00
N SER A 384 -11.77 0.14 17.39
CA SER A 384 -11.80 -1.02 16.49
C SER A 384 -13.13 -1.77 16.53
N ASP A 385 -13.66 -2.11 15.35
CA ASP A 385 -14.81 -3.01 15.18
C ASP A 385 -14.41 -4.49 15.30
N LEU A 386 -13.10 -4.78 15.24
CA LEU A 386 -12.54 -6.14 15.15
C LEU A 386 -11.90 -6.60 16.46
N PHE A 387 -11.17 -5.70 17.13
CA PHE A 387 -10.39 -6.00 18.32
C PHE A 387 -10.89 -5.23 19.54
N PRO A 388 -10.90 -5.86 20.73
CA PRO A 388 -11.34 -5.19 21.94
C PRO A 388 -10.32 -4.11 22.34
N TRP A 389 -10.79 -3.08 23.04
CA TRP A 389 -9.92 -2.08 23.67
C TRP A 389 -8.84 -2.74 24.54
N SER A 390 -7.63 -2.22 24.45
CA SER A 390 -6.49 -2.75 25.20
C SER A 390 -6.55 -2.34 26.67
N GLN A 391 -6.12 -3.24 27.56
CA GLN A 391 -5.96 -2.92 28.97
C GLN A 391 -4.95 -1.79 29.23
N TYR A 392 -4.06 -1.48 28.28
CA TYR A 392 -3.04 -0.42 28.45
C TYR A 392 -3.58 1.01 28.34
N VAL A 393 -4.82 1.17 27.88
CA VAL A 393 -5.51 2.48 27.83
C VAL A 393 -6.61 2.59 28.89
N SER A 394 -7.33 1.50 29.15
CA SER A 394 -8.49 1.50 30.05
C SER A 394 -8.30 0.73 31.36
N GLY A 395 -7.18 0.04 31.54
CA GLY A 395 -6.90 -0.84 32.70
C GLY A 395 -7.60 -2.20 32.64
N THR A 396 -8.51 -2.43 31.70
CA THR A 396 -9.23 -3.70 31.54
C THR A 396 -9.59 -3.92 30.07
N GLN A 397 -9.20 -5.06 29.50
CA GLN A 397 -9.46 -5.33 28.08
C GLN A 397 -10.96 -5.31 27.76
N GLY A 398 -11.34 -4.72 26.62
CA GLY A 398 -12.73 -4.58 26.16
C GLY A 398 -13.49 -3.42 26.79
N VAL A 399 -12.85 -2.63 27.67
CA VAL A 399 -13.44 -1.41 28.24
C VAL A 399 -12.99 -0.19 27.46
N ASP A 400 -13.96 0.56 26.96
CA ASP A 400 -13.76 1.84 26.27
C ASP A 400 -13.13 2.89 27.21
N PRO A 401 -11.99 3.51 26.85
CA PRO A 401 -11.37 4.57 27.65
C PRO A 401 -12.13 5.91 27.62
N GLY A 402 -13.05 6.11 26.68
CA GLY A 402 -13.90 7.29 26.51
C GLY A 402 -13.36 8.37 25.56
N TYR A 403 -12.29 8.06 24.82
CA TYR A 403 -11.62 8.90 23.82
C TYR A 403 -10.81 7.99 22.89
N ASP A 404 -10.43 8.43 21.68
CA ASP A 404 -9.51 7.68 20.83
C ASP A 404 -8.04 8.00 21.20
N PRO A 405 -7.29 7.05 21.78
CA PRO A 405 -5.92 7.28 22.19
C PRO A 405 -4.94 7.39 21.00
N PHE A 406 -5.17 6.63 19.93
CA PHE A 406 -4.24 6.56 18.80
C PHE A 406 -4.43 7.71 17.81
N GLU A 407 -5.66 8.17 17.59
CA GLU A 407 -5.93 9.39 16.81
C GLU A 407 -5.10 10.57 17.32
N TYR A 408 -5.08 10.77 18.64
CA TYR A 408 -4.27 11.83 19.25
C TYR A 408 -2.76 11.63 19.01
N VAL A 409 -2.26 10.39 19.06
CA VAL A 409 -0.83 10.11 18.79
C VAL A 409 -0.45 10.52 17.38
N VAL A 410 -1.30 10.22 16.39
CA VAL A 410 -1.06 10.59 14.98
C VAL A 410 -1.09 12.11 14.83
N GLU A 411 -2.18 12.76 15.24
CA GLU A 411 -2.33 14.21 15.05
C GLU A 411 -1.26 15.03 15.78
N ALA A 412 -0.93 14.67 17.02
CA ALA A 412 0.05 15.41 17.82
C ALA A 412 1.47 15.24 17.28
N SER A 413 1.82 14.05 16.80
CA SER A 413 3.13 13.76 16.19
C SER A 413 3.30 14.54 14.89
N HIS A 414 2.30 14.51 14.01
CA HIS A 414 2.34 15.23 12.73
C HIS A 414 2.46 16.75 12.91
N LYS A 415 1.77 17.34 13.90
CA LYS A 415 1.92 18.76 14.26
C LYS A 415 3.34 19.15 14.67
N LYS A 416 4.19 18.17 14.99
CA LYS A 416 5.60 18.35 15.35
C LYS A 416 6.57 17.84 14.27
N GLY A 417 6.06 17.47 13.10
CA GLY A 417 6.87 16.98 11.98
C GLY A 417 7.37 15.54 12.15
N LEU A 418 6.82 14.78 13.10
CA LEU A 418 7.16 13.37 13.29
C LEU A 418 6.20 12.48 12.50
N LYS A 419 6.74 11.52 11.75
CA LYS A 419 5.97 10.43 11.15
C LYS A 419 5.53 9.43 12.22
N VAL A 420 4.43 8.72 11.99
CA VAL A 420 3.91 7.68 12.89
C VAL A 420 3.69 6.38 12.12
N GLU A 421 4.40 5.33 12.53
CA GLU A 421 4.13 3.98 12.05
C GLU A 421 3.38 3.16 13.11
N ALA A 422 2.27 2.54 12.72
CA ALA A 422 1.47 1.70 13.61
C ALA A 422 2.12 0.32 13.77
N TRP A 423 2.68 0.06 14.95
CA TRP A 423 3.28 -1.21 15.29
C TRP A 423 2.26 -2.22 15.80
N ILE A 424 2.19 -3.36 15.12
CA ILE A 424 1.30 -4.47 15.46
C ILE A 424 2.09 -5.75 15.71
N ASN A 425 1.66 -6.51 16.71
CA ASN A 425 1.96 -7.92 16.80
C ASN A 425 0.90 -8.71 16.00
N PRO A 426 1.27 -9.57 15.03
CA PRO A 426 0.29 -10.26 14.20
C PRO A 426 -0.40 -11.42 14.95
N TYR A 427 0.35 -12.23 15.70
CA TYR A 427 -0.17 -13.51 16.19
C TYR A 427 -0.33 -13.61 17.70
N ARG A 428 0.37 -12.80 18.49
CA ARG A 428 0.31 -12.89 19.95
C ARG A 428 -1.07 -12.47 20.47
N VAL A 429 -1.62 -13.29 21.36
CA VAL A 429 -2.87 -13.03 22.09
C VAL A 429 -2.61 -12.92 23.60
N SER A 430 -1.69 -13.73 24.13
CA SER A 430 -1.26 -13.69 25.54
C SER A 430 0.15 -14.25 25.65
N SER A 431 0.96 -13.71 26.56
CA SER A 431 2.33 -14.20 26.84
C SER A 431 2.49 -14.85 28.22
N SER A 432 1.49 -14.76 29.10
CA SER A 432 1.61 -15.15 30.51
C SER A 432 0.46 -16.02 31.01
N SER A 433 -0.49 -16.37 30.16
CA SER A 433 -1.55 -17.32 30.48
C SER A 433 -2.16 -17.96 29.23
N THR A 434 -2.50 -19.25 29.34
CA THR A 434 -3.30 -19.99 28.35
C THR A 434 -4.79 -20.00 28.67
N ASP A 435 -5.20 -19.38 29.79
CA ASP A 435 -6.59 -19.28 30.19
C ASP A 435 -7.33 -18.27 29.31
N ILE A 436 -8.06 -18.80 28.33
CA ILE A 436 -8.84 -18.03 27.35
C ILE A 436 -9.95 -17.18 28.02
N THR A 437 -10.38 -17.53 29.23
CA THR A 437 -11.48 -16.85 29.91
C THR A 437 -11.08 -15.48 30.49
N LYS A 438 -9.75 -15.25 30.65
CA LYS A 438 -9.17 -13.96 31.04
C LYS A 438 -9.23 -12.90 29.94
N LEU A 439 -9.38 -13.31 28.68
CA LEU A 439 -9.62 -12.38 27.58
C LEU A 439 -11.05 -11.82 27.69
N SER A 440 -11.24 -10.59 27.25
CA SER A 440 -12.57 -9.99 27.10
C SER A 440 -13.50 -10.84 26.22
N LYS A 441 -14.82 -10.79 26.45
CA LYS A 441 -15.80 -11.65 25.74
C LYS A 441 -15.84 -11.39 24.23
N ASP A 442 -15.54 -10.17 23.84
CA ASP A 442 -15.48 -9.67 22.48
C ASP A 442 -14.15 -9.95 21.79
N ASN A 443 -13.11 -10.38 22.51
CA ASN A 443 -11.82 -10.76 21.93
C ASN A 443 -11.98 -11.88 20.86
N PRO A 444 -11.46 -11.70 19.62
CA PRO A 444 -11.60 -12.69 18.56
C PRO A 444 -11.03 -14.06 18.92
N ALA A 445 -9.93 -14.11 19.67
CA ALA A 445 -9.35 -15.37 20.11
C ALA A 445 -10.30 -16.15 21.04
N ARG A 446 -10.99 -15.44 21.95
CA ARG A 446 -11.99 -16.06 22.83
C ARG A 446 -13.21 -16.52 22.04
N LYS A 447 -13.70 -15.70 21.10
CA LYS A 447 -14.80 -16.05 20.19
C LYS A 447 -14.48 -17.28 19.32
N PHE A 448 -13.27 -17.36 18.78
CA PHE A 448 -12.84 -18.52 17.99
C PHE A 448 -12.78 -19.78 18.84
N ARG A 449 -12.19 -19.71 20.03
CA ARG A 449 -12.08 -20.88 20.92
C ARG A 449 -13.45 -21.41 21.37
N SER A 450 -14.44 -20.54 21.53
CA SER A 450 -15.80 -20.94 21.90
C SER A 450 -16.68 -21.36 20.71
N THR A 451 -16.21 -21.20 19.48
CA THR A 451 -16.95 -21.56 18.26
C THR A 451 -16.58 -22.96 17.81
N LYS A 452 -17.58 -23.85 17.69
CA LYS A 452 -17.40 -25.23 17.22
C LYS A 452 -16.67 -25.27 15.87
N GLY A 453 -15.60 -26.03 15.78
CA GLY A 453 -14.77 -26.19 14.57
C GLY A 453 -13.73 -25.09 14.35
N LYS A 454 -13.65 -24.08 15.22
CA LYS A 454 -12.64 -23.01 15.18
C LYS A 454 -11.70 -23.06 16.39
N GLU A 455 -11.75 -24.13 17.17
CA GLU A 455 -10.98 -24.26 18.40
C GLU A 455 -9.49 -24.09 18.13
N ARG A 456 -8.98 -24.60 17.01
CA ARG A 456 -7.55 -24.54 16.64
C ARG A 456 -7.14 -23.28 15.86
N TYR A 457 -8.02 -22.28 15.74
CA TYR A 457 -7.64 -20.95 15.20
C TYR A 457 -6.78 -20.18 16.19
N VAL A 458 -6.78 -20.61 17.45
CA VAL A 458 -5.88 -20.13 18.48
C VAL A 458 -5.11 -21.36 18.98
N LEU A 459 -3.85 -21.21 19.33
CA LEU A 459 -3.00 -22.29 19.83
C LEU A 459 -2.35 -21.86 21.13
N ALA A 460 -2.24 -22.80 22.07
CA ALA A 460 -1.54 -22.60 23.33
C ALA A 460 -0.12 -23.16 23.20
N TYR A 461 0.87 -22.37 23.62
CA TYR A 461 2.28 -22.80 23.61
C TYR A 461 3.07 -22.03 24.66
N ASN A 462 3.89 -22.72 25.48
CA ASN A 462 4.73 -22.13 26.54
C ASN A 462 4.05 -21.01 27.34
N ASN A 463 2.88 -21.31 27.93
CA ASN A 463 2.06 -20.38 28.72
C ASN A 463 1.52 -19.16 27.95
N GLY A 464 1.64 -19.12 26.62
CA GLY A 464 1.06 -18.10 25.76
C GLY A 464 -0.10 -18.61 24.89
N LEU A 465 -0.87 -17.66 24.36
CA LEU A 465 -1.89 -17.88 23.33
C LEU A 465 -1.49 -17.15 22.06
N TYR A 466 -1.67 -17.84 20.94
CA TYR A 466 -1.30 -17.35 19.62
C TYR A 466 -2.43 -17.62 18.63
N TYR A 467 -2.72 -16.66 17.76
CA TYR A 467 -3.46 -16.92 16.54
C TYR A 467 -2.68 -17.91 15.66
N ASN A 468 -3.38 -18.89 15.07
CA ASN A 468 -2.77 -19.92 14.23
C ASN A 468 -2.47 -19.38 12.83
N PRO A 469 -1.19 -19.23 12.42
CA PRO A 469 -0.85 -18.62 11.14
C PRO A 469 -1.29 -19.44 9.92
N ALA A 470 -1.55 -20.74 10.09
CA ALA A 470 -2.02 -21.64 9.04
C ALA A 470 -3.50 -21.44 8.64
N VAL A 471 -4.27 -20.68 9.43
CA VAL A 471 -5.71 -20.51 9.22
C VAL A 471 -5.99 -19.24 8.41
N LYS A 472 -6.69 -19.39 7.27
CA LYS A 472 -6.99 -18.28 6.36
C LYS A 472 -7.84 -17.18 7.03
N GLU A 473 -8.83 -17.55 7.82
CA GLU A 473 -9.68 -16.62 8.56
C GLU A 473 -8.91 -15.82 9.60
N VAL A 474 -7.89 -16.42 10.21
CA VAL A 474 -6.96 -15.72 11.11
C VAL A 474 -6.11 -14.73 10.34
N GLN A 475 -5.54 -15.12 9.20
CA GLN A 475 -4.81 -14.20 8.33
C GLN A 475 -5.69 -13.02 7.89
N ASN A 476 -6.94 -13.28 7.53
CA ASN A 476 -7.89 -12.24 7.12
C ASN A 476 -8.26 -11.31 8.29
N LEU A 477 -8.41 -11.81 9.51
CA LEU A 477 -8.61 -10.98 10.70
C LEU A 477 -7.43 -9.99 10.88
N ILE A 478 -6.20 -10.47 10.73
CA ILE A 478 -4.99 -9.67 10.88
C ILE A 478 -4.91 -8.60 9.78
N VAL A 479 -5.16 -8.98 8.52
CA VAL A 479 -5.18 -8.06 7.36
C VAL A 479 -6.28 -7.01 7.48
N ASN A 480 -7.49 -7.40 7.89
CA ASN A 480 -8.59 -6.47 8.09
C ASN A 480 -8.31 -5.49 9.24
N GLY A 481 -7.61 -5.92 10.29
CA GLY A 481 -7.15 -5.01 11.34
C GLY A 481 -6.18 -3.94 10.83
N VAL A 482 -5.26 -4.31 9.92
CA VAL A 482 -4.38 -3.32 9.27
C VAL A 482 -5.17 -2.41 8.35
N LYS A 483 -6.11 -2.94 7.58
CA LYS A 483 -7.00 -2.12 6.74
C LYS A 483 -7.80 -1.12 7.58
N GLU A 484 -8.32 -1.53 8.73
CA GLU A 484 -9.05 -0.65 9.64
C GLU A 484 -8.19 0.51 10.14
N ILE A 485 -6.92 0.25 10.47
CA ILE A 485 -5.97 1.31 10.84
C ILE A 485 -5.81 2.29 9.67
N LEU A 486 -5.54 1.80 8.46
CA LEU A 486 -5.32 2.62 7.26
C LEU A 486 -6.55 3.40 6.82
N ASP A 487 -7.76 2.89 7.08
CA ASP A 487 -9.02 3.56 6.73
C ASP A 487 -9.36 4.69 7.74
N LYS A 488 -8.90 4.57 8.99
CA LYS A 488 -9.30 5.44 10.11
C LYS A 488 -8.24 6.47 10.51
N TYR A 489 -6.96 6.19 10.31
CA TYR A 489 -5.86 7.01 10.82
C TYR A 489 -4.85 7.34 9.71
N ASP A 490 -4.36 8.58 9.72
CA ASP A 490 -3.33 9.08 8.79
C ASP A 490 -1.94 8.60 9.21
N VAL A 491 -1.69 7.29 9.12
CA VAL A 491 -0.39 6.69 9.50
C VAL A 491 0.59 6.72 8.35
N ASP A 492 1.86 6.98 8.64
CA ASP A 492 2.95 7.00 7.66
C ASP A 492 3.47 5.58 7.35
N GLY A 493 3.17 4.62 8.21
CA GLY A 493 3.57 3.23 8.00
C GLY A 493 2.88 2.21 8.90
N ILE A 494 3.08 0.95 8.54
CA ILE A 494 2.70 -0.23 9.33
C ILE A 494 3.97 -1.02 9.64
N HIS A 495 4.18 -1.30 10.92
CA HIS A 495 5.37 -1.97 11.43
C HIS A 495 5.02 -3.31 12.09
N LEU A 496 5.72 -4.40 11.73
CA LEU A 496 5.71 -5.65 12.48
C LEU A 496 7.03 -5.83 13.24
N ASP A 497 6.96 -6.40 14.45
CA ASP A 497 8.15 -6.82 15.18
C ASP A 497 8.56 -8.28 14.85
N ASP A 498 9.36 -8.91 15.71
CA ASP A 498 9.98 -10.22 15.50
C ASP A 498 9.07 -11.41 15.85
N TYR A 499 7.85 -11.15 16.32
CA TYR A 499 6.96 -12.20 16.83
C TYR A 499 6.05 -12.79 15.77
N PHE A 500 6.63 -13.71 14.99
CA PHE A 500 5.88 -14.62 14.13
C PHE A 500 5.48 -15.89 14.90
N TYR A 501 6.07 -17.04 14.55
CA TYR A 501 5.89 -18.26 15.31
C TYR A 501 6.77 -18.27 16.58
N PRO A 502 6.29 -18.82 17.70
CA PRO A 502 7.14 -19.01 18.89
C PRO A 502 8.28 -20.01 18.59
N SER A 503 9.33 -19.99 19.42
CA SER A 503 10.38 -21.01 19.35
C SER A 503 9.81 -22.37 19.79
N LEU A 504 9.64 -23.29 18.85
CA LEU A 504 9.02 -24.61 19.05
C LEU A 504 10.02 -25.68 19.49
N GLY A 505 11.32 -25.38 19.44
CA GLY A 505 12.40 -26.28 19.85
C GLY A 505 12.45 -27.59 19.05
N SER A 506 13.09 -28.61 19.60
CA SER A 506 13.31 -29.89 18.93
C SER A 506 12.02 -30.64 18.57
N ASN A 507 10.90 -30.37 19.26
CA ASN A 507 9.60 -30.98 18.99
C ASN A 507 8.77 -30.19 17.94
N TYR A 508 9.40 -29.30 17.17
CA TYR A 508 8.69 -28.45 16.22
C TYR A 508 7.83 -29.23 15.21
N ALA A 509 8.26 -30.41 14.79
CA ALA A 509 7.58 -31.19 13.75
C ALA A 509 6.23 -31.79 14.19
N ASN A 510 6.01 -31.92 15.51
CA ASN A 510 4.80 -32.56 16.07
C ASN A 510 4.00 -31.64 17.00
N SER A 511 4.37 -30.36 17.11
CA SER A 511 3.75 -29.40 18.03
C SER A 511 3.04 -28.26 17.28
N PHE A 512 2.30 -27.44 18.04
CA PHE A 512 1.64 -26.23 17.56
C PHE A 512 0.60 -26.53 16.46
N ASP A 513 0.90 -26.23 15.20
CA ASP A 513 0.05 -26.37 14.01
C ASP A 513 0.35 -27.65 13.17
N ALA A 514 1.05 -28.62 13.75
CA ALA A 514 1.35 -29.89 13.07
C ALA A 514 0.10 -30.67 12.60
N THR A 515 -1.04 -30.47 13.27
CA THR A 515 -2.33 -31.03 12.83
C THR A 515 -2.79 -30.41 11.52
N GLU A 516 -2.75 -29.08 11.41
CA GLU A 516 -3.10 -28.34 10.20
C GLU A 516 -2.14 -28.67 9.05
N TYR A 517 -0.85 -28.81 9.34
CA TYR A 517 0.14 -29.25 8.36
C TYR A 517 -0.21 -30.61 7.76
N LYS A 518 -0.50 -31.63 8.60
CA LYS A 518 -0.88 -32.97 8.14
C LYS A 518 -2.15 -32.95 7.29
N ALA A 519 -3.13 -32.15 7.70
CA ALA A 519 -4.40 -32.01 6.97
C ALA A 519 -4.24 -31.27 5.62
N SER A 520 -3.24 -30.40 5.50
CA SER A 520 -3.00 -29.62 4.27
C SER A 520 -2.58 -30.46 3.06
N GLY A 521 -2.01 -31.65 3.27
CA GLY A 521 -1.40 -32.47 2.21
C GLY A 521 -0.18 -31.82 1.55
N SER A 522 0.41 -30.79 2.17
CA SER A 522 1.59 -30.09 1.65
C SER A 522 2.76 -31.04 1.44
N LYS A 523 3.51 -30.81 0.36
CA LYS A 523 4.76 -31.52 0.04
C LYS A 523 6.01 -30.83 0.60
N LEU A 524 5.86 -29.61 1.10
CA LEU A 524 6.93 -28.88 1.78
C LEU A 524 7.25 -29.56 3.10
N SER A 525 8.46 -29.39 3.62
CA SER A 525 8.72 -29.67 5.04
C SER A 525 7.82 -28.78 5.90
N ILE A 526 7.47 -29.24 7.11
CA ILE A 526 6.64 -28.43 8.02
C ILE A 526 7.25 -27.05 8.30
N ALA A 527 8.58 -26.94 8.37
CA ALA A 527 9.26 -25.66 8.57
C ALA A 527 9.05 -24.72 7.37
N ASN A 528 9.22 -25.21 6.13
CA ASN A 528 8.97 -24.42 4.93
C ASN A 528 7.48 -24.10 4.75
N TRP A 529 6.58 -25.02 5.13
CA TRP A 529 5.15 -24.75 5.12
C TRP A 529 4.75 -23.64 6.10
N ARG A 530 5.37 -23.59 7.30
CA ARG A 530 5.19 -22.46 8.23
C ARG A 530 5.73 -21.14 7.67
N ARG A 531 6.91 -21.17 7.03
CA ARG A 531 7.46 -20.00 6.31
C ARG A 531 6.49 -19.49 5.24
N GLU A 532 5.89 -20.39 4.47
CA GLU A 532 4.89 -20.03 3.46
C GLU A 532 3.60 -19.43 4.06
N ASN A 533 3.17 -19.88 5.24
CA ASN A 533 2.05 -19.25 5.95
C ASN A 533 2.40 -17.81 6.35
N VAL A 534 3.63 -17.57 6.84
CA VAL A 534 4.09 -16.21 7.17
C VAL A 534 4.23 -15.36 5.91
N ASN A 535 4.88 -15.85 4.86
CA ASN A 535 5.02 -15.19 3.57
C ASN A 535 3.66 -14.76 3.00
N THR A 536 2.66 -15.66 3.08
CA THR A 536 1.31 -15.38 2.64
C THR A 536 0.69 -14.20 3.41
N LEU A 537 0.87 -14.14 4.73
CA LEU A 537 0.38 -13.00 5.51
C LEU A 537 1.12 -11.72 5.13
N VAL A 538 2.45 -11.75 5.12
CA VAL A 538 3.31 -10.58 4.83
C VAL A 538 2.97 -9.97 3.47
N LYS A 539 2.84 -10.80 2.42
CA LYS A 539 2.48 -10.35 1.07
C LYS A 539 1.07 -9.73 1.00
N LYS A 540 0.12 -10.28 1.76
CA LYS A 540 -1.24 -9.69 1.87
C LYS A 540 -1.22 -8.35 2.59
N LEU A 541 -0.45 -8.24 3.67
CA LEU A 541 -0.29 -6.99 4.42
C LEU A 541 0.36 -5.92 3.55
N TYR A 542 1.49 -6.22 2.91
CA TYR A 542 2.13 -5.31 1.95
C TYR A 542 1.15 -4.83 0.88
N SER A 543 0.44 -5.76 0.23
CA SER A 543 -0.55 -5.41 -0.81
C SER A 543 -1.68 -4.54 -0.27
N THR A 544 -2.10 -4.77 0.98
CA THR A 544 -3.16 -3.98 1.63
C THR A 544 -2.69 -2.56 1.93
N VAL A 545 -1.47 -2.41 2.45
CA VAL A 545 -0.84 -1.11 2.72
C VAL A 545 -0.69 -0.31 1.42
N LYS A 546 -0.04 -0.89 0.41
CA LYS A 546 0.17 -0.22 -0.88
C LYS A 546 -1.14 0.11 -1.64
N ALA A 547 -2.21 -0.65 -1.39
CA ALA A 547 -3.51 -0.38 -2.01
C ALA A 547 -4.27 0.76 -1.32
N ALA A 548 -4.01 1.01 -0.03
CA ALA A 548 -4.54 2.18 0.68
C ALA A 548 -3.83 3.45 0.19
N ASP A 549 -2.49 3.44 0.24
CA ASP A 549 -1.64 4.49 -0.33
C ASP A 549 -0.26 3.89 -0.64
N PRO A 550 0.28 4.04 -1.88
CA PRO A 550 1.61 3.54 -2.21
C PRO A 550 2.74 4.16 -1.37
N ASN A 551 2.55 5.36 -0.80
CA ASN A 551 3.54 6.08 -0.01
C ASN A 551 3.65 5.59 1.44
N ILE A 552 2.59 4.97 2.01
CA ILE A 552 2.61 4.45 3.38
C ILE A 552 3.58 3.28 3.45
N ARG A 553 4.56 3.32 4.35
CA ARG A 553 5.60 2.27 4.42
C ARG A 553 5.09 0.99 5.08
N PHE A 554 5.57 -0.16 4.66
CA PHE A 554 5.39 -1.42 5.37
C PHE A 554 6.74 -2.05 5.67
N GLY A 555 7.05 -2.27 6.95
CA GLY A 555 8.31 -2.88 7.35
C GLY A 555 8.21 -3.84 8.51
N ILE A 556 9.28 -4.60 8.67
CA ILE A 556 9.37 -5.68 9.65
C ILE A 556 10.70 -5.57 10.38
N SER A 557 10.67 -5.67 11.71
CA SER A 557 11.85 -5.73 12.57
C SER A 557 12.08 -7.16 13.10
N PRO A 558 12.81 -8.02 12.37
CA PRO A 558 13.09 -9.38 12.81
C PRO A 558 14.24 -9.43 13.83
N ALA A 559 14.40 -10.58 14.50
CA ALA A 559 15.57 -10.84 15.34
C ALA A 559 16.88 -10.72 14.52
N GLY A 560 17.92 -10.09 15.08
CA GLY A 560 19.13 -9.74 14.32
C GLY A 560 20.07 -10.89 13.96
N ASN A 561 19.89 -12.10 14.52
CA ASN A 561 20.76 -13.24 14.19
C ASN A 561 20.18 -14.06 13.04
N ILE A 562 20.80 -13.97 11.85
CA ILE A 562 20.31 -14.62 10.62
C ILE A 562 20.26 -16.16 10.76
N ASN A 563 21.21 -16.77 11.46
CA ASN A 563 21.19 -18.22 11.66
C ASN A 563 19.96 -18.66 12.47
N ASN A 564 19.59 -17.90 13.50
CA ASN A 564 18.38 -18.16 14.27
C ASN A 564 17.11 -17.95 13.44
N LEU A 565 17.07 -16.94 12.55
CA LEU A 565 15.93 -16.72 11.65
C LEU A 565 15.76 -17.87 10.65
N LYS A 566 16.87 -18.45 10.18
CA LYS A 566 16.87 -19.57 9.22
C LYS A 566 16.69 -20.94 9.88
N ASP A 567 16.75 -21.01 11.21
CA ASP A 567 16.56 -22.25 11.96
C ASP A 567 15.14 -22.82 11.75
N ASN A 568 15.02 -24.15 11.70
CA ASN A 568 13.74 -24.84 11.47
C ASN A 568 12.86 -24.96 12.72
N THR A 569 13.32 -24.46 13.87
CA THR A 569 12.65 -24.60 15.17
C THR A 569 12.01 -23.30 15.67
N MET A 570 12.35 -22.13 15.12
CA MET A 570 11.90 -20.83 15.63
C MET A 570 11.68 -19.80 14.53
N TYR A 571 10.88 -18.75 14.84
CA TYR A 571 10.46 -17.63 13.97
C TYR A 571 9.70 -18.00 12.70
N TYR A 572 10.23 -18.95 11.91
CA TYR A 572 9.69 -19.44 10.65
C TYR A 572 9.43 -18.30 9.67
N VAL A 573 10.41 -17.42 9.55
CA VAL A 573 10.43 -16.33 8.58
C VAL A 573 11.28 -16.73 7.37
N ASP A 574 11.00 -16.12 6.23
CA ASP A 574 11.75 -16.31 4.99
C ASP A 574 12.42 -15.00 4.61
N ILE A 575 13.47 -14.68 5.36
CA ILE A 575 14.16 -13.40 5.22
C ILE A 575 14.85 -13.25 3.86
N ASP A 576 15.28 -14.37 3.25
CA ASP A 576 15.86 -14.37 1.91
C ASP A 576 14.82 -13.89 0.89
N THR A 577 13.59 -14.40 0.97
CA THR A 577 12.49 -13.96 0.10
C THR A 577 12.14 -12.50 0.33
N TRP A 578 12.02 -12.06 1.59
CA TRP A 578 11.62 -10.68 1.89
C TRP A 578 12.62 -9.62 1.41
N LEU A 579 13.91 -9.97 1.36
CA LEU A 579 14.98 -9.06 0.91
C LEU A 579 15.31 -9.16 -0.58
N SER A 580 14.85 -10.20 -1.27
CA SER A 580 15.16 -10.42 -2.69
C SER A 580 13.96 -10.21 -3.61
N GLU A 581 12.74 -10.24 -3.09
CA GLU A 581 11.51 -10.11 -3.87
C GLU A 581 10.70 -8.86 -3.51
N LYS A 582 10.16 -8.19 -4.54
CA LYS A 582 9.17 -7.13 -4.36
C LYS A 582 7.87 -7.70 -3.79
N GLY A 583 7.15 -6.88 -3.02
CA GLY A 583 5.82 -7.24 -2.54
C GLY A 583 5.76 -7.78 -1.12
N TYR A 584 6.87 -7.75 -0.38
CA TYR A 584 6.95 -8.25 0.99
C TYR A 584 7.15 -7.12 2.00
N VAL A 585 8.17 -6.28 1.82
CA VAL A 585 8.47 -5.14 2.70
C VAL A 585 9.04 -3.98 1.89
N ASP A 586 8.85 -2.75 2.36
CA ASP A 586 9.58 -1.57 1.89
C ASP A 586 10.88 -1.36 2.69
N TYR A 587 10.97 -1.89 3.91
CA TYR A 587 12.19 -1.87 4.71
C TYR A 587 12.29 -3.08 5.65
N ILE A 588 13.50 -3.41 6.07
CA ILE A 588 13.78 -4.37 7.14
C ILE A 588 14.55 -3.67 8.27
N CYS A 589 14.25 -4.02 9.52
CA CYS A 589 14.94 -3.45 10.68
C CYS A 589 15.44 -4.55 11.64
N PRO A 590 16.50 -5.31 11.31
CA PRO A 590 17.05 -6.31 12.21
C PRO A 590 17.43 -5.76 13.58
N GLN A 591 16.98 -6.46 14.63
CA GLN A 591 17.27 -6.16 16.02
C GLN A 591 18.70 -6.60 16.40
N ILE A 592 19.71 -5.77 16.12
CA ILE A 592 21.12 -6.08 16.41
C ILE A 592 21.47 -5.61 17.83
N TYR A 593 20.97 -6.36 18.80
CA TYR A 593 21.00 -6.01 20.22
C TYR A 593 22.23 -6.53 20.96
N TRP A 594 23.39 -6.45 20.33
CA TRP A 594 24.67 -6.92 20.86
C TRP A 594 25.74 -5.85 20.74
N SER A 595 26.77 -5.92 21.59
CA SER A 595 27.93 -5.04 21.51
C SER A 595 28.89 -5.49 20.39
N PHE A 596 29.91 -4.68 20.09
CA PHE A 596 31.03 -5.09 19.23
C PHE A 596 31.88 -6.22 19.82
N ASP A 597 31.87 -6.37 21.15
CA ASP A 597 32.66 -7.39 21.86
C ASP A 597 31.94 -8.74 21.95
N HIS A 598 30.68 -8.83 21.49
CA HIS A 598 29.87 -10.01 21.69
C HIS A 598 30.41 -11.22 20.91
N LYS A 599 30.71 -12.31 21.62
CA LYS A 599 31.51 -13.44 21.08
C LYS A 599 30.94 -14.11 19.83
N THR A 600 29.62 -14.19 19.71
CA THR A 600 28.95 -14.96 18.63
C THR A 600 28.04 -14.12 17.73
N ALA A 601 27.81 -12.86 18.10
CA ALA A 601 26.88 -11.97 17.42
C ALA A 601 27.35 -10.52 17.52
N ALA A 602 28.66 -10.29 17.39
CA ALA A 602 29.26 -8.96 17.42
C ALA A 602 28.51 -8.03 16.44
N TYR A 603 28.24 -6.80 16.88
CA TYR A 603 27.41 -5.84 16.15
C TYR A 603 27.86 -5.66 14.70
N ASP A 604 29.14 -5.37 14.49
CA ASP A 604 29.76 -5.16 13.17
C ASP A 604 29.53 -6.36 12.26
N LYS A 605 29.78 -7.57 12.79
CA LYS A 605 29.60 -8.82 12.04
C LYS A 605 28.14 -9.10 11.69
N MET A 606 27.20 -8.74 12.55
CA MET A 606 25.78 -8.87 12.23
C MET A 606 25.36 -7.86 11.17
N VAL A 607 25.77 -6.59 11.29
CA VAL A 607 25.48 -5.54 10.29
C VAL A 607 26.03 -5.95 8.92
N ASP A 608 27.29 -6.36 8.84
CA ASP A 608 27.93 -6.83 7.60
C ASP A 608 27.14 -7.98 6.95
N GLN A 609 26.64 -8.92 7.76
CA GLN A 609 25.84 -10.04 7.25
C GLN A 609 24.48 -9.59 6.71
N TRP A 610 23.81 -8.63 7.35
CA TRP A 610 22.55 -8.08 6.87
C TRP A 610 22.73 -7.27 5.59
N ILE A 611 23.80 -6.49 5.48
CA ILE A 611 24.19 -5.79 4.24
C ILE A 611 24.44 -6.81 3.12
N GLN A 612 25.19 -7.88 3.39
CA GLN A 612 25.48 -8.92 2.39
C GLN A 612 24.21 -9.67 1.95
N LEU A 613 23.24 -9.81 2.85
CA LEU A 613 21.97 -10.46 2.57
C LEU A 613 21.03 -9.55 1.76
N ASN A 614 20.99 -8.25 2.07
CA ASN A 614 20.19 -7.26 1.37
C ASN A 614 20.85 -6.82 0.05
N LYS A 615 20.79 -7.69 -0.96
CA LYS A 615 21.41 -7.45 -2.27
C LYS A 615 20.56 -6.58 -3.21
N SER A 616 19.45 -6.05 -2.72
CA SER A 616 18.48 -5.34 -3.53
C SER A 616 18.34 -3.91 -3.08
N ASP A 617 18.40 -2.97 -4.04
CA ASP A 617 18.13 -1.55 -3.78
C ASP A 617 16.61 -1.26 -3.66
N ILE A 618 15.80 -2.28 -3.35
CA ILE A 618 14.33 -2.17 -3.23
C ILE A 618 13.83 -2.21 -1.78
N VAL A 619 14.69 -2.61 -0.84
CA VAL A 619 14.37 -2.71 0.59
C VAL A 619 15.39 -1.89 1.37
N ASP A 620 14.92 -0.87 2.09
CA ASP A 620 15.79 -0.09 2.97
C ASP A 620 16.22 -0.94 4.17
N LEU A 621 17.49 -0.86 4.55
CA LEU A 621 18.06 -1.56 5.71
C LEU A 621 18.24 -0.60 6.88
N TYR A 622 17.37 -0.73 7.87
CA TYR A 622 17.53 -0.04 9.15
C TYR A 622 18.12 -0.97 10.21
N ILE A 623 18.74 -0.43 11.26
CA ILE A 623 19.28 -1.23 12.36
C ILE A 623 18.57 -0.92 13.68
N GLY A 624 18.05 -1.96 14.33
CA GLY A 624 17.49 -1.86 15.68
C GLY A 624 18.60 -1.80 16.73
N ILE A 625 18.57 -0.78 17.60
CA ILE A 625 19.60 -0.49 18.61
C ILE A 625 19.07 -0.72 20.03
N ALA A 626 19.81 -1.48 20.84
CA ALA A 626 19.44 -1.88 22.20
C ALA A 626 19.82 -0.85 23.28
N VAL A 627 19.16 0.30 23.29
CA VAL A 627 19.40 1.34 24.31
C VAL A 627 19.17 0.82 25.73
N TYR A 628 18.24 -0.12 25.91
CA TYR A 628 17.94 -0.73 27.21
C TYR A 628 19.12 -1.51 27.85
N LYS A 629 20.14 -1.90 27.06
CA LYS A 629 21.35 -2.56 27.59
C LYS A 629 22.48 -1.58 27.91
N ALA A 630 22.41 -0.35 27.42
CA ALA A 630 23.52 0.59 27.44
C ALA A 630 23.98 0.95 28.87
N GLY A 631 25.29 0.90 29.11
CA GLY A 631 25.91 1.22 30.41
C GLY A 631 25.82 0.12 31.47
N TYR A 632 25.04 -0.93 31.25
CA TYR A 632 24.88 -2.02 32.23
C TYR A 632 26.06 -2.99 32.19
N SER A 633 26.67 -3.25 33.35
CA SER A 633 27.76 -4.22 33.52
C SER A 633 27.30 -5.65 33.83
N ASN A 634 25.99 -5.88 33.99
CA ASN A 634 25.39 -7.17 34.32
C ASN A 634 24.67 -7.84 33.13
N VAL A 635 24.82 -7.30 31.93
CA VAL A 635 24.25 -7.85 30.68
C VAL A 635 25.37 -8.21 29.71
N ASP A 636 25.16 -9.23 28.87
CA ASP A 636 26.10 -9.72 27.86
C ASP A 636 27.55 -9.79 28.39
N SER A 637 27.78 -10.52 29.48
CA SER A 637 29.11 -10.65 30.13
C SER A 637 29.78 -9.31 30.50
N GLY A 638 28.99 -8.26 30.74
CA GLY A 638 29.43 -6.92 31.12
C GLY A 638 29.94 -6.05 29.98
N GLU A 639 29.77 -6.48 28.74
CA GLU A 639 30.25 -5.76 27.55
C GLU A 639 29.73 -4.32 27.48
N TRP A 640 28.45 -4.10 27.78
CA TRP A 640 27.79 -2.79 27.68
C TRP A 640 28.22 -1.77 28.74
N GLY A 641 28.88 -2.23 29.81
CA GLY A 641 29.45 -1.37 30.85
C GLY A 641 30.91 -0.98 30.61
N LYS A 642 31.57 -1.52 29.57
CA LYS A 642 33.01 -1.31 29.32
C LYS A 642 33.34 0.07 28.75
N LYS A 643 32.41 0.64 27.98
CA LYS A 643 32.56 1.93 27.30
C LYS A 643 31.28 2.74 27.48
N SER A 644 31.37 4.03 27.19
CA SER A 644 30.23 4.95 27.20
C SER A 644 29.95 5.53 25.82
N THR A 645 30.44 4.88 24.78
CA THR A 645 30.30 5.30 23.38
C THR A 645 29.76 4.19 22.48
N ILE A 646 29.39 3.03 23.03
CA ILE A 646 28.95 1.86 22.25
C ILE A 646 27.79 2.25 21.32
N LEU A 647 26.78 2.98 21.83
CA LEU A 647 25.64 3.38 20.99
C LEU A 647 26.07 4.31 19.85
N ARG A 648 26.90 5.32 20.16
CA ARG A 648 27.45 6.23 19.15
C ARG A 648 28.26 5.47 18.10
N ASP A 649 29.13 4.57 18.55
CA ASP A 649 30.05 3.82 17.69
C ASP A 649 29.27 2.86 16.77
N GLN A 650 28.13 2.32 17.23
CA GLN A 650 27.21 1.52 16.41
C GLN A 650 26.60 2.33 15.25
N ILE A 651 26.18 3.57 15.51
CA ILE A 651 25.68 4.48 14.47
C ILE A 651 26.80 4.83 13.49
N LEU A 652 27.95 5.27 14.00
CA LEU A 652 29.08 5.65 13.13
C LEU A 652 29.51 4.49 12.24
N TYR A 653 29.62 3.28 12.79
CA TYR A 653 29.95 2.10 12.00
C TYR A 653 28.94 1.84 10.87
N GLY A 654 27.63 1.88 11.16
CA GLY A 654 26.62 1.67 10.13
C GLY A 654 26.66 2.75 9.04
N ARG A 655 26.81 4.03 9.42
CA ARG A 655 26.98 5.15 8.48
C ARG A 655 28.23 4.99 7.61
N GLU A 656 29.35 4.56 8.19
CA GLU A 656 30.61 4.29 7.47
C GLU A 656 30.45 3.21 6.39
N THR A 657 29.47 2.31 6.50
CA THR A 657 29.21 1.30 5.45
C THR A 657 28.57 1.90 4.19
N GLY A 658 27.87 3.03 4.30
CA GLY A 658 27.07 3.60 3.21
C GLY A 658 25.91 2.71 2.74
N LYS A 659 25.51 1.72 3.55
CA LYS A 659 24.48 0.70 3.22
C LYS A 659 23.41 0.52 4.30
N VAL A 660 23.44 1.35 5.33
CA VAL A 660 22.43 1.40 6.39
C VAL A 660 21.66 2.70 6.23
N ASP A 661 20.37 2.59 5.98
CA ASP A 661 19.49 3.72 5.65
C ASP A 661 18.89 4.37 6.92
N GLY A 662 19.25 3.87 8.09
CA GLY A 662 18.95 4.47 9.38
C GLY A 662 18.77 3.47 10.53
N TYR A 663 18.15 3.95 11.60
CA TYR A 663 18.18 3.31 12.92
C TYR A 663 16.86 3.45 13.64
N MET A 664 16.51 2.41 14.40
CA MET A 664 15.38 2.44 15.32
C MET A 664 15.85 2.08 16.72
N PHE A 665 15.43 2.83 17.74
CA PHE A 665 15.95 2.70 19.10
C PHE A 665 14.96 1.99 20.01
N PHE A 666 15.37 0.86 20.59
CA PHE A 666 14.56 0.09 21.52
C PHE A 666 15.01 0.34 22.97
N ARG A 667 14.22 1.06 23.77
CA ARG A 667 12.95 1.75 23.45
C ARG A 667 12.87 3.08 24.19
N TYR A 668 11.83 3.87 23.97
CA TYR A 668 11.66 5.21 24.56
C TYR A 668 12.10 5.35 26.02
N ASP A 669 11.55 4.54 26.96
CA ASP A 669 11.90 4.66 28.39
C ASP A 669 13.40 4.44 28.67
N SER A 670 14.10 3.75 27.78
CA SER A 670 15.53 3.45 27.93
C SER A 670 16.42 4.69 27.79
N PHE A 671 15.94 5.74 27.12
CA PHE A 671 16.65 7.03 27.03
C PHE A 671 16.66 7.77 28.37
N HIS A 672 15.71 7.46 29.26
CA HIS A 672 15.57 8.07 30.57
C HIS A 672 16.34 7.33 31.67
N ASN A 673 16.82 6.11 31.40
CA ASN A 673 17.56 5.30 32.37
C ASN A 673 18.87 5.98 32.77
N SER A 674 19.05 6.24 34.07
CA SER A 674 20.24 6.90 34.62
C SER A 674 21.55 6.19 34.24
N VAL A 675 21.53 4.86 34.19
CA VAL A 675 22.68 4.03 33.80
C VAL A 675 23.07 4.24 32.33
N ALA A 676 22.09 4.46 31.45
CA ALA A 676 22.31 4.65 30.01
C ALA A 676 22.66 6.09 29.63
N GLN A 677 22.47 7.08 30.52
CA GLN A 677 22.53 8.50 30.16
C GLN A 677 23.84 8.93 29.52
N LYS A 678 24.99 8.37 29.93
CA LYS A 678 26.27 8.72 29.33
C LYS A 678 26.39 8.24 27.88
N GLU A 679 25.88 7.04 27.60
CA GLU A 679 25.79 6.48 26.25
C GLU A 679 24.80 7.28 25.38
N VAL A 680 23.61 7.55 25.90
CA VAL A 680 22.56 8.35 25.22
C VAL A 680 23.08 9.74 24.85
N ASN A 681 23.74 10.44 25.77
CA ASN A 681 24.32 11.76 25.49
C ASN A 681 25.40 11.73 24.40
N ASN A 682 26.13 10.63 24.25
CA ASN A 682 27.11 10.49 23.16
C ASN A 682 26.45 10.10 21.83
N LEU A 683 25.38 9.30 21.88
CA LEU A 683 24.53 9.00 20.73
C LEU A 683 23.87 10.26 20.17
N LEU A 684 23.25 11.08 21.01
CA LEU A 684 22.53 12.29 20.58
C LEU A 684 23.44 13.33 19.90
N LYS A 685 24.75 13.32 20.19
CA LYS A 685 25.72 14.19 19.50
C LYS A 685 25.87 13.85 18.03
N VAL A 686 25.68 12.59 17.63
CA VAL A 686 25.82 12.14 16.24
C VAL A 686 24.48 12.07 15.51
N LEU A 687 23.36 11.91 16.21
CA LEU A 687 22.02 11.94 15.59
C LEU A 687 21.57 13.35 15.19
N LYS A 688 22.08 14.39 15.85
CA LYS A 688 21.78 15.80 15.55
C LYS A 688 22.70 16.43 14.50
N GLN A 689 23.72 15.70 14.08
CA GLN A 689 24.52 16.01 12.88
C GLN A 689 23.82 15.35 11.70
#